data_AF-A0A2G2G419-F1
#
_entry.id   AF-A0A2G2G419-F1
#
_cell.length_a   1.000
_cell.length_b   1.000
_cell.length_c   1.000
_cell.angle_alpha   90.00
_cell.angle_beta   90.00
_cell.angle_gamma   90.00
#
_symmetry.space_group_name_H-M   'P 1'
#
loop_
_entity.id
_entity.type
_entity.pdbx_description
1 polymer ?
#
loop_
_entity_poly.entity_id
_entity_poly.type
_entity_poly.pdbx_seq_one_letter_code
_entity_poly.pdbx_strand_id
1 'polypeptide(L)'
;ADLNRVDVNDLKAFFKRWYGPNNAVITIGGDFDRTQTLDWVVKYFGSIPRGPEVQDIEKVKVTLDRDRYISLEDNITLPLIQKSWPTVYARHEDEAPLDVLMQIIGTGKTSLLYQNMVKNGYAVQASAGHGCSELSCTFTVTALPSPAKGKSLADLDAIISDTFIEFESRGVMQSDLDRMKIRIRKGFIYGLESVQGKVSSLARWETFDNNPNLAQAELVRYEAITPDDVMRVYHQYIKGKPSVTISVVPKGQKYKVARADNWWPTKRTLPTSSSKSSFIVKAEINDNFDRSIQPPSTEIPIVTIPTLWHTQLDNGIKVSGSVSTEIPTTAITVRMKTGQKDEPIDKLGLAGLTAAMMGQASKNTSAEDLSTQLQLLGSSVGFGAGTNSTVLSISSLSENLDATLEIAREKLMEPGFIQEDFNRLKNNMLEGIRSSKKKATANAGSALSLLLYGRDNAFAYPGSGLEETVSKLTLNDVKQYYKDHYSASIAEIITVSDLSKSDLTEKLSVFNDWQKTPVQIAAIKPFPKLAGGTLYLIDKPDAAQSEIRIAKRSLTYDATGENYLTKLMAYPLGGAFNSRINLNLREDKGYTYGARAGFSGGKYAGSFGASAGVKRDATKDAIVEFFKEIDDFAKTGMTQEELDFTKSAKGQKDAGAYETARQKLGLIGHLLNYDLAEDYKTEQKKVLDGLTVEDTKRLAQTHLNSEDMIIVVVGDKDKILKGLQTLQYPIVEIDELGRELVIPRR
;
A
#
# COMPACT_ATOMS: atom_id res chain seq x y z
N ALA A 1 4.42 4.06 28.40
CA ALA A 1 5.25 4.35 29.58
C ALA A 1 6.30 5.40 29.25
N ASP A 2 7.18 5.17 28.28
CA ASP A 2 8.23 6.13 27.90
C ASP A 2 7.66 7.48 27.43
N LEU A 3 6.63 7.48 26.58
CA LEU A 3 5.96 8.72 26.14
C LEU A 3 5.34 9.55 27.28
N ASN A 4 4.94 8.92 28.39
CA ASN A 4 4.39 9.63 29.56
C ASN A 4 5.47 10.28 30.43
N ARG A 5 6.75 9.95 30.20
CA ARG A 5 7.90 10.45 30.96
C ARG A 5 8.58 11.63 30.27
N VAL A 6 8.37 11.79 28.96
CA VAL A 6 8.93 12.88 28.17
C VAL A 6 8.15 14.15 28.47
N ASP A 7 8.86 15.23 28.79
CA ASP A 7 8.28 16.57 28.89
C ASP A 7 8.72 17.49 27.74
N VAL A 8 8.16 18.70 27.69
CA VAL A 8 8.50 19.68 26.63
C VAL A 8 9.98 20.11 26.67
N ASN A 9 10.63 20.03 27.82
CA ASN A 9 12.04 20.38 27.96
C ASN A 9 12.94 19.28 27.41
N ASP A 10 12.58 18.00 27.58
CA ASP A 10 13.26 16.88 26.93
C ASP A 10 13.22 17.03 25.40
N LEU A 11 12.06 17.41 24.84
CA LEU A 11 11.92 17.67 23.40
C LEU A 11 12.77 18.86 22.94
N LYS A 12 12.78 19.96 23.70
CA LYS A 12 13.65 21.12 23.42
C LYS A 12 15.13 20.76 23.50
N ALA A 13 15.52 19.93 24.47
CA ALA A 13 16.89 19.47 24.64
C ALA A 13 17.32 18.57 23.48
N PHE A 14 16.45 17.64 23.07
CA PHE A 14 16.67 16.79 21.89
C PHE A 14 16.83 17.64 20.63
N PHE A 15 15.93 18.60 20.39
CA PHE A 15 16.02 19.52 19.26
C PHE A 15 17.36 20.27 19.25
N LYS A 16 17.75 20.89 20.37
CA LYS A 16 19.01 21.63 20.48
C LYS A 16 20.26 20.76 20.33
N ARG A 17 20.19 19.47 20.67
CA ARG A 17 21.29 18.52 20.53
C ARG A 17 21.49 18.07 19.08
N TRP A 18 20.40 17.80 18.37
CA TRP A 18 20.44 17.06 17.10
C TRP A 18 20.06 17.87 15.85
N TYR A 19 19.33 18.98 15.99
CA TYR A 19 18.81 19.77 14.86
C TYR A 19 19.71 21.00 14.56
N GLY A 20 21.04 20.79 14.52
CA GLY A 20 22.01 21.78 14.09
C GLY A 20 22.46 21.56 12.63
N PRO A 21 22.90 22.61 11.91
CA PRO A 21 23.27 22.50 10.49
C PRO A 21 24.51 21.61 10.24
N ASN A 22 25.35 21.37 11.24
CA ASN A 22 26.45 20.40 11.18
C ASN A 22 26.01 18.93 11.27
N ASN A 23 24.71 18.67 11.48
CA ASN A 23 24.12 17.33 11.56
C ASN A 23 22.93 17.19 10.58
N ALA A 24 22.95 17.97 9.49
CA ALA A 24 21.86 18.02 8.52
C ALA A 24 22.40 17.94 7.09
N VAL A 25 21.68 17.22 6.23
CA VAL A 25 21.92 17.16 4.78
C VAL A 25 20.69 17.73 4.07
N ILE A 26 20.91 18.67 3.16
CA ILE A 26 19.86 19.24 2.31
C ILE A 26 20.10 18.78 0.87
N THR A 27 19.15 18.05 0.32
CA THR A 27 19.12 17.68 -1.11
C THR A 27 17.91 18.29 -1.78
N ILE A 28 18.12 18.95 -2.91
CA ILE A 28 17.08 19.60 -3.70
C ILE A 28 17.15 19.05 -5.12
N GLY A 29 16.02 18.65 -5.68
CA GLY A 29 15.91 18.09 -7.03
C GLY A 29 14.56 18.47 -7.64
N GLY A 30 14.55 18.74 -8.94
CA GLY A 30 13.39 19.21 -9.67
C GLY A 30 13.78 20.21 -10.76
N ASP A 31 12.78 20.86 -11.34
CA ASP A 31 12.94 21.93 -12.31
C ASP A 31 12.97 23.29 -11.59
N PHE A 32 14.16 23.82 -11.31
CA PHE A 32 14.35 25.05 -10.55
C PHE A 32 15.59 25.83 -11.01
N ASP A 33 15.59 27.14 -10.78
CA ASP A 33 16.79 27.96 -10.95
C ASP A 33 17.78 27.68 -9.81
N ARG A 34 18.95 27.15 -10.17
CA ARG A 34 19.98 26.74 -9.20
C ARG A 34 20.50 27.93 -8.39
N THR A 35 20.72 29.07 -9.01
CA THR A 35 21.33 30.25 -8.35
C THR A 35 20.37 30.81 -7.31
N GLN A 36 19.12 31.07 -7.72
CA GLN A 36 18.06 31.53 -6.83
C GLN A 36 17.82 30.55 -5.68
N THR A 37 17.83 29.25 -5.97
CA THR A 37 17.64 28.22 -4.93
C THR A 37 18.77 28.25 -3.91
N LEU A 38 20.02 28.42 -4.35
CA LEU A 38 21.16 28.59 -3.44
C LEU A 38 21.05 29.87 -2.63
N ASP A 39 20.63 30.98 -3.24
CA ASP A 39 20.39 32.25 -2.54
C ASP A 39 19.31 32.08 -1.46
N TRP A 40 18.25 31.33 -1.74
CA TRP A 40 17.24 30.99 -0.73
C TRP A 40 17.81 30.09 0.36
N VAL A 41 18.58 29.05 0.03
CA VAL A 41 19.21 28.19 1.03
C VAL A 41 20.10 29.02 1.96
N VAL A 42 20.92 29.93 1.41
CA VAL A 42 21.76 30.84 2.19
C VAL A 42 20.92 31.79 3.03
N LYS A 43 19.88 32.42 2.45
CA LYS A 43 18.98 33.32 3.18
C LYS A 43 18.30 32.63 4.36
N TYR A 44 17.68 31.47 4.14
CA TYR A 44 16.85 30.81 5.15
C TYR A 44 17.65 29.95 6.13
N PHE A 45 18.77 29.35 5.73
CA PHE A 45 19.52 28.42 6.58
C PHE A 45 20.92 28.92 6.97
N GLY A 46 21.49 29.89 6.25
CA GLY A 46 22.89 30.33 6.44
C GLY A 46 23.18 31.03 7.75
N SER A 47 22.18 31.70 8.36
CA SER A 47 22.29 32.35 9.67
C SER A 47 22.14 31.39 10.86
N ILE A 48 21.74 30.13 10.62
CA ILE A 48 21.57 29.16 11.69
C ILE A 48 22.96 28.77 12.22
N PRO A 49 23.26 28.98 13.51
CA PRO A 49 24.57 28.66 14.05
C PRO A 49 24.80 27.15 14.08
N ARG A 50 26.08 26.76 13.98
CA ARG A 50 26.53 25.38 14.19
C ARG A 50 25.98 24.83 15.51
N GLY A 51 25.39 23.63 15.47
CA GLY A 51 24.94 22.93 16.66
C GLY A 51 26.10 22.25 17.41
N PRO A 52 25.80 21.56 18.52
CA PRO A 52 26.78 20.73 19.21
C PRO A 52 27.41 19.67 18.28
N GLU A 53 28.66 19.27 18.53
CA GLU A 53 29.30 18.20 17.77
C GLU A 53 28.56 16.87 17.94
N VAL A 54 28.19 16.25 16.84
CA VAL A 54 27.58 14.93 16.78
C VAL A 54 28.65 13.95 16.35
N GLN A 55 28.88 12.92 17.16
CA GLN A 55 29.82 11.86 16.86
C GLN A 55 29.05 10.62 16.42
N ASP A 56 29.60 9.94 15.42
CA ASP A 56 29.04 8.68 14.95
C ASP A 56 29.07 7.64 16.06
N ILE A 57 28.01 6.85 16.12
CA ILE A 57 27.93 5.74 17.06
C ILE A 57 28.80 4.60 16.54
N GLU A 58 29.61 4.01 17.42
CA GLU A 58 30.43 2.86 17.07
C GLU A 58 29.55 1.71 16.56
N LYS A 59 29.93 1.15 15.41
CA LYS A 59 29.23 0.02 14.77
C LYS A 59 29.60 -1.29 15.48
N VAL A 60 28.92 -1.57 16.58
CA VAL A 60 29.17 -2.77 17.41
C VAL A 60 28.44 -3.99 16.82
N LYS A 61 29.19 -5.05 16.48
CA LYS A 61 28.62 -6.33 16.05
C LYS A 61 27.95 -7.04 17.22
N VAL A 62 26.65 -7.29 17.10
CA VAL A 62 25.87 -8.03 18.11
C VAL A 62 26.15 -9.53 17.95
N THR A 63 26.50 -10.19 19.05
CA THR A 63 26.64 -11.65 19.10
C THR A 63 25.69 -12.25 20.15
N LEU A 64 25.38 -13.52 19.98
CA LEU A 64 24.53 -14.29 20.88
C LEU A 64 25.35 -15.42 21.48
N ASP A 65 25.19 -15.66 22.79
CA ASP A 65 25.87 -16.71 23.53
C ASP A 65 25.24 -18.09 23.31
N ARG A 66 23.92 -18.13 23.03
CA ARG A 66 23.12 -19.33 22.81
C ARG A 66 21.81 -18.99 22.12
N ASP A 67 21.10 -20.00 21.60
CA ASP A 67 19.77 -19.81 21.02
C ASP A 67 18.79 -19.28 22.07
N ARG A 68 17.96 -18.31 21.65
CA ARG A 68 16.92 -17.71 22.49
C ARG A 68 15.56 -18.01 21.91
N TYR A 69 14.66 -18.52 22.74
CA TYR A 69 13.26 -18.80 22.41
C TYR A 69 12.37 -17.87 23.21
N ILE A 70 11.46 -17.20 22.51
CA ILE A 70 10.55 -16.21 23.07
C ILE A 70 9.15 -16.47 22.52
N SER A 71 8.14 -16.39 23.39
CA SER A 71 6.73 -16.53 22.99
C SER A 71 5.93 -15.26 23.27
N LEU A 72 5.00 -14.96 22.37
CA LEU A 72 4.06 -13.86 22.47
C LEU A 72 2.65 -14.37 22.18
N GLU A 73 1.66 -13.86 22.90
CA GLU A 73 0.25 -14.10 22.61
C GLU A 73 -0.39 -12.84 22.03
N ASP A 74 -1.13 -12.99 20.93
CA ASP A 74 -1.79 -11.86 20.26
C ASP A 74 -3.17 -12.26 19.70
N ASN A 75 -3.98 -11.27 19.30
CA ASN A 75 -5.30 -11.46 18.72
C ASN A 75 -5.23 -11.80 17.22
N ILE A 76 -4.55 -12.91 16.90
CA ILE A 76 -4.28 -13.38 15.54
C ILE A 76 -5.04 -14.68 15.22
N THR A 77 -5.16 -15.03 13.94
CA THR A 77 -5.78 -16.30 13.50
C THR A 77 -4.73 -17.40 13.32
N LEU A 78 -3.67 -17.09 12.58
CA LEU A 78 -2.55 -17.99 12.34
C LEU A 78 -1.41 -17.65 13.30
N PRO A 79 -0.77 -18.64 13.93
CA PRO A 79 0.47 -18.39 14.64
C PRO A 79 1.58 -18.00 13.64
N LEU A 80 2.68 -17.45 14.16
CA LEU A 80 3.83 -17.00 13.40
C LEU A 80 5.09 -17.55 14.06
N ILE A 81 6.03 -18.05 13.26
CA ILE A 81 7.41 -18.22 13.68
C ILE A 81 8.29 -17.23 12.95
N GLN A 82 9.18 -16.57 13.69
CA GLN A 82 10.27 -15.76 13.15
C GLN A 82 11.59 -16.19 13.79
N LYS A 83 12.58 -16.51 12.97
CA LYS A 83 13.93 -16.85 13.39
C LYS A 83 14.91 -15.79 12.88
N SER A 84 15.73 -15.26 13.77
CA SER A 84 16.56 -14.08 13.50
C SER A 84 18.01 -14.29 13.93
N TRP A 85 18.94 -13.90 13.08
CA TRP A 85 20.38 -13.88 13.35
C TRP A 85 20.91 -12.45 13.26
N PRO A 86 21.64 -11.97 14.27
CA PRO A 86 22.40 -10.73 14.12
C PRO A 86 23.53 -10.96 13.11
N THR A 87 23.79 -9.96 12.26
CA THR A 87 24.78 -10.09 11.19
C THR A 87 25.78 -8.93 11.26
N VAL A 88 25.67 -7.98 10.32
CA VAL A 88 26.60 -6.87 10.12
C VAL A 88 25.88 -5.54 10.30
N TYR A 89 26.21 -4.53 9.51
CA TYR A 89 25.59 -3.21 9.45
C TYR A 89 25.59 -2.74 7.99
N ALA A 90 24.83 -1.68 7.69
CA ALA A 90 24.72 -1.17 6.32
C ALA A 90 26.10 -0.87 5.70
N ARG A 91 26.32 -1.35 4.48
CA ARG A 91 27.53 -1.24 3.66
C ARG A 91 28.78 -1.94 4.19
N HIS A 92 28.64 -2.85 5.16
CA HIS A 92 29.70 -3.82 5.47
C HIS A 92 29.98 -4.72 4.25
N GLU A 93 31.22 -5.17 4.04
CA GLU A 93 31.59 -6.04 2.91
C GLU A 93 30.68 -7.29 2.78
N ASP A 94 30.36 -7.91 3.93
CA ASP A 94 29.47 -9.08 4.02
C ASP A 94 27.96 -8.80 3.84
N GLU A 95 27.48 -7.55 3.81
CA GLU A 95 26.03 -7.30 3.64
C GLU A 95 25.53 -7.79 2.28
N ALA A 96 26.24 -7.49 1.18
CA ALA A 96 25.78 -7.86 -0.16
C ALA A 96 25.74 -9.39 -0.38
N PRO A 97 26.76 -10.18 0.04
CA PRO A 97 26.65 -11.64 0.07
C PRO A 97 25.49 -12.18 0.94
N LEU A 98 25.20 -11.54 2.08
CA LEU A 98 24.06 -11.91 2.94
C LEU A 98 22.70 -11.62 2.27
N ASP A 99 22.62 -10.55 1.47
CA ASP A 99 21.43 -10.27 0.66
C ASP A 99 21.22 -11.34 -0.42
N VAL A 100 22.31 -11.84 -1.02
CA VAL A 100 22.22 -12.97 -1.98
C VAL A 100 21.71 -14.22 -1.28
N LEU A 101 22.26 -14.56 -0.11
CA LEU A 101 21.78 -15.67 0.70
C LEU A 101 20.29 -15.52 1.01
N MET A 102 19.85 -14.33 1.43
CA MET A 102 18.44 -14.04 1.72
C MET A 102 17.55 -14.28 0.49
N GLN A 103 18.01 -13.87 -0.69
CA GLN A 103 17.27 -14.09 -1.93
C GLN A 103 17.07 -15.58 -2.23
N ILE A 104 18.13 -16.38 -2.13
CA ILE A 104 18.09 -17.84 -2.36
C ILE A 104 17.16 -18.51 -1.38
N ILE A 105 17.27 -18.15 -0.09
CA ILE A 105 16.50 -18.79 0.97
C ILE A 105 15.02 -18.44 0.89
N GLY A 106 14.63 -17.19 0.61
CA GLY A 106 13.24 -16.79 0.83
C GLY A 106 12.64 -15.71 -0.05
N THR A 107 13.21 -15.37 -1.21
CA THR A 107 12.59 -14.44 -2.16
C THR A 107 11.93 -15.13 -3.35
N GLY A 108 10.61 -14.96 -3.50
CA GLY A 108 9.86 -15.38 -4.70
C GLY A 108 9.61 -16.89 -4.78
N LYS A 109 8.98 -17.33 -5.89
CA LYS A 109 8.59 -18.74 -6.09
C LYS A 109 9.76 -19.70 -6.31
N THR A 110 10.95 -19.15 -6.56
CA THR A 110 12.18 -19.89 -6.82
C THR A 110 13.01 -20.14 -5.55
N SER A 111 12.60 -19.56 -4.42
CA SER A 111 13.31 -19.71 -3.16
C SER A 111 13.06 -21.05 -2.47
N LEU A 112 14.05 -21.51 -1.71
CA LEU A 112 13.97 -22.81 -1.04
C LEU A 112 12.83 -22.85 0.00
N LEU A 113 12.60 -21.77 0.76
CA LEU A 113 11.46 -21.71 1.69
C LEU A 113 10.10 -21.79 0.97
N TYR A 114 9.98 -21.18 -0.21
CA TYR A 114 8.75 -21.30 -0.99
C TYR A 114 8.52 -22.75 -1.42
N GLN A 115 9.54 -23.40 -1.98
CA GLN A 115 9.47 -24.78 -2.45
C GLN A 115 9.17 -25.75 -1.31
N ASN A 116 9.85 -25.60 -0.18
CA ASN A 116 9.74 -26.52 0.95
C ASN A 116 8.46 -26.32 1.76
N MET A 117 7.92 -25.10 1.85
CA MET A 117 6.75 -24.81 2.69
C MET A 117 5.50 -24.39 1.92
N VAL A 118 5.59 -23.36 1.08
CA VAL A 118 4.41 -22.73 0.48
C VAL A 118 3.83 -23.58 -0.64
N LYS A 119 4.69 -24.08 -1.54
CA LYS A 119 4.28 -24.96 -2.64
C LYS A 119 3.59 -26.23 -2.13
N ASN A 120 4.15 -26.83 -1.08
CA ASN A 120 3.61 -28.04 -0.44
C ASN A 120 2.38 -27.78 0.44
N GLY A 121 1.98 -26.51 0.61
CA GLY A 121 0.84 -26.10 1.41
C GLY A 121 1.03 -26.24 2.92
N TYR A 122 2.27 -26.37 3.41
CA TYR A 122 2.61 -26.37 4.84
C TYR A 122 2.56 -24.98 5.46
N ALA A 123 2.87 -23.94 4.67
CA ALA A 123 2.77 -22.56 5.08
C ALA A 123 1.91 -21.75 4.11
N VAL A 124 1.15 -20.79 4.63
CA VAL A 124 0.46 -19.76 3.82
C VAL A 124 1.50 -18.80 3.22
N GLN A 125 2.54 -18.53 3.99
CA GLN A 125 3.66 -17.66 3.62
C GLN A 125 4.92 -18.14 4.34
N ALA A 126 6.03 -18.14 3.62
CA ALA A 126 7.37 -18.31 4.15
C ALA A 126 8.31 -17.38 3.36
N SER A 127 9.18 -16.66 4.05
CA SER A 127 10.10 -15.70 3.41
C SER A 127 11.33 -15.47 4.28
N ALA A 128 12.39 -14.97 3.66
CA ALA A 128 13.58 -14.48 4.34
C ALA A 128 13.73 -12.98 4.09
N GLY A 129 14.39 -12.29 5.02
CA GLY A 129 14.70 -10.86 4.92
C GLY A 129 16.03 -10.55 5.57
N HIS A 130 16.77 -9.60 5.01
CA HIS A 130 18.02 -9.08 5.58
C HIS A 130 17.83 -7.58 5.76
N GLY A 131 17.32 -7.21 6.94
CA GLY A 131 16.98 -5.83 7.25
C GLY A 131 18.22 -5.11 7.76
N CYS A 132 18.74 -4.17 6.97
CA CYS A 132 19.94 -3.42 7.30
C CYS A 132 19.65 -1.96 7.69
N SER A 133 20.30 -1.54 8.77
CA SER A 133 20.34 -0.17 9.28
C SER A 133 21.79 0.24 9.52
N GLU A 134 22.02 1.52 9.77
CA GLU A 134 23.35 2.11 9.97
C GLU A 134 24.23 1.33 10.97
N LEU A 135 23.63 0.88 12.09
CA LEU A 135 24.37 0.25 13.18
C LEU A 135 24.21 -1.27 13.25
N SER A 136 23.23 -1.84 12.54
CA SER A 136 23.01 -3.29 12.55
C SER A 136 22.16 -3.78 11.38
N CYS A 137 22.42 -5.01 10.98
CA CYS A 137 21.65 -5.81 10.06
C CYS A 137 21.16 -7.07 10.77
N THR A 138 19.99 -7.56 10.37
CA THR A 138 19.42 -8.82 10.88
C THR A 138 18.97 -9.69 9.73
N PHE A 139 19.46 -10.93 9.68
CA PHE A 139 18.92 -11.97 8.80
C PHE A 139 17.73 -12.61 9.50
N THR A 140 16.61 -12.71 8.81
CA THR A 140 15.34 -13.17 9.35
C THR A 140 14.70 -14.20 8.43
N VAL A 141 14.08 -15.22 9.02
CA VAL A 141 13.18 -16.16 8.35
C VAL A 141 11.85 -16.13 9.06
N THR A 142 10.77 -15.95 8.31
CA THR A 142 9.41 -15.83 8.83
C THR A 142 8.50 -16.82 8.13
N ALA A 143 7.67 -17.54 8.87
CA ALA A 143 6.70 -18.47 8.31
C ALA A 143 5.38 -18.52 9.09
N LEU A 144 4.27 -18.70 8.36
CA LEU A 144 2.92 -18.86 8.91
C LEU A 144 2.35 -20.22 8.48
N PRO A 145 2.04 -21.14 9.41
CA PRO A 145 1.54 -22.45 9.06
C PRO A 145 0.17 -22.38 8.41
N SER A 146 -0.04 -23.29 7.46
CA SER A 146 -1.33 -23.50 6.80
C SER A 146 -2.23 -24.37 7.67
N PRO A 147 -3.46 -23.91 8.00
CA PRO A 147 -4.43 -24.74 8.71
C PRO A 147 -4.79 -26.03 7.96
N ALA A 148 -4.71 -26.01 6.62
CA ALA A 148 -5.15 -27.11 5.78
C ALA A 148 -4.30 -28.39 5.92
N LYS A 149 -3.00 -28.25 6.24
CA LYS A 149 -2.07 -29.36 6.41
C LYS A 149 -1.67 -29.61 7.88
N GLY A 150 -2.12 -28.76 8.81
CA GLY A 150 -2.00 -28.98 10.25
C GLY A 150 -0.58 -28.94 10.83
N LYS A 151 0.40 -28.36 10.12
CA LYS A 151 1.79 -28.24 10.61
C LYS A 151 1.88 -27.24 11.77
N SER A 152 2.59 -27.63 12.82
CA SER A 152 2.87 -26.80 14.00
C SER A 152 4.01 -25.81 13.76
N LEU A 153 4.21 -24.84 14.66
CA LEU A 153 5.40 -23.98 14.59
C LEU A 153 6.71 -24.75 14.76
N ALA A 154 6.69 -25.86 15.52
CA ALA A 154 7.85 -26.73 15.67
C ALA A 154 8.19 -27.45 14.36
N ASP A 155 7.17 -27.91 13.62
CA ASP A 155 7.36 -28.50 12.29
C ASP A 155 7.96 -27.46 11.33
N LEU A 156 7.49 -26.21 11.37
CA LEU A 156 8.06 -25.17 10.53
C LEU A 156 9.51 -24.84 10.91
N ASP A 157 9.87 -24.78 12.20
CA ASP A 157 11.28 -24.61 12.64
C ASP A 157 12.18 -25.74 12.12
N ALA A 158 11.67 -26.97 12.11
CA ALA A 158 12.37 -28.11 11.52
C ALA A 158 12.57 -27.92 10.01
N ILE A 159 11.51 -27.56 9.26
CA ILE A 159 11.63 -27.31 7.80
C ILE A 159 12.56 -26.13 7.50
N ILE A 160 12.58 -25.08 8.34
CA ILE A 160 13.57 -23.99 8.23
C ILE A 160 14.99 -24.56 8.33
N SER A 161 15.22 -25.43 9.31
CA SER A 161 16.54 -26.04 9.54
C SER A 161 16.94 -26.94 8.37
N ASP A 162 16.03 -27.79 7.89
CA ASP A 162 16.24 -28.66 6.74
C ASP A 162 16.51 -27.85 5.45
N THR A 163 15.86 -26.70 5.30
CA THR A 163 16.08 -25.78 4.16
C THR A 163 17.51 -25.24 4.13
N PHE A 164 18.13 -24.97 5.29
CA PHE A 164 19.53 -24.56 5.34
C PHE A 164 20.50 -25.72 5.08
N ILE A 165 20.15 -26.94 5.48
CA ILE A 165 20.91 -28.15 5.14
C ILE A 165 20.87 -28.38 3.63
N GLU A 166 19.70 -28.25 3.01
CA GLU A 166 19.54 -28.32 1.57
C GLU A 166 20.34 -27.22 0.86
N PHE A 167 20.25 -25.96 1.31
CA PHE A 167 21.06 -24.86 0.78
C PHE A 167 22.55 -25.20 0.81
N GLU A 168 23.03 -25.71 1.93
CA GLU A 168 24.43 -26.08 2.09
C GLU A 168 24.87 -27.18 1.13
N SER A 169 24.04 -28.21 0.94
CA SER A 169 24.34 -29.30 -0.01
C SER A 169 24.23 -28.86 -1.46
N ARG A 170 23.28 -27.97 -1.78
CA ARG A 170 23.06 -27.42 -3.13
C ARG A 170 24.17 -26.45 -3.52
N GLY A 171 24.69 -25.70 -2.56
CA GLY A 171 25.58 -24.58 -2.77
C GLY A 171 24.90 -23.41 -3.49
N VAL A 172 25.72 -22.46 -3.93
CA VAL A 172 25.29 -21.27 -4.67
C VAL A 172 25.58 -21.45 -6.15
N MET A 173 24.53 -21.34 -6.97
CA MET A 173 24.63 -21.47 -8.41
C MET A 173 24.90 -20.11 -9.05
N GLN A 174 25.54 -20.08 -10.22
CA GLN A 174 25.73 -18.84 -10.97
C GLN A 174 24.39 -18.12 -11.24
N SER A 175 23.34 -18.89 -11.56
CA SER A 175 22.00 -18.34 -11.77
C SER A 175 21.43 -17.62 -10.53
N ASP A 176 21.85 -17.98 -9.31
CA ASP A 176 21.42 -17.29 -8.09
C ASP A 176 22.00 -15.87 -8.04
N LEU A 177 23.27 -15.74 -8.42
CA LEU A 177 23.99 -14.46 -8.50
C LEU A 177 23.43 -13.59 -9.61
N ASP A 178 23.21 -14.15 -10.80
CA ASP A 178 22.69 -13.41 -11.95
C ASP A 178 21.34 -12.78 -11.63
N ARG A 179 20.44 -13.53 -11.00
CA ARG A 179 19.13 -13.01 -10.55
C ARG A 179 19.28 -11.88 -9.54
N MET A 180 20.26 -11.94 -8.64
CA MET A 180 20.50 -10.83 -7.71
C MET A 180 21.03 -9.60 -8.44
N LYS A 181 22.03 -9.75 -9.31
CA LYS A 181 22.61 -8.64 -10.09
C LYS A 181 21.53 -7.92 -10.90
N ILE A 182 20.65 -8.68 -11.55
CA ILE A 182 19.53 -8.13 -12.31
C ILE A 182 18.53 -7.42 -11.40
N ARG A 183 18.20 -7.99 -10.23
CA ARG A 183 17.33 -7.35 -9.24
C ARG A 183 17.89 -6.00 -8.77
N ILE A 184 19.19 -5.91 -8.48
CA ILE A 184 19.85 -4.69 -8.03
C ILE A 184 19.90 -3.66 -9.15
N ARG A 185 20.33 -4.05 -10.36
CA ARG A 185 20.32 -3.17 -11.55
C ARG A 185 18.92 -2.63 -11.85
N LYS A 186 17.90 -3.49 -11.80
CA LYS A 186 16.49 -3.12 -11.93
C LYS A 186 16.10 -2.09 -10.87
N GLY A 187 16.32 -2.39 -9.59
CA GLY A 187 15.96 -1.52 -8.48
C GLY A 187 16.58 -0.13 -8.60
N PHE A 188 17.83 -0.06 -9.07
CA PHE A 188 18.50 1.21 -9.37
C PHE A 188 17.81 1.98 -10.49
N ILE A 189 17.57 1.36 -11.66
CA ILE A 189 16.92 2.02 -12.81
C ILE A 189 15.54 2.58 -12.43
N TYR A 190 14.69 1.79 -11.77
CA TYR A 190 13.38 2.27 -11.32
C TYR A 190 13.47 3.31 -10.19
N GLY A 191 14.52 3.30 -9.37
CA GLY A 191 14.77 4.33 -8.37
C GLY A 191 15.09 5.71 -8.97
N LEU A 192 15.61 5.73 -10.20
CA LEU A 192 15.87 6.95 -10.96
C LEU A 192 14.64 7.50 -11.69
N GLU A 193 13.50 6.83 -11.60
CA GLU A 193 12.30 7.21 -12.33
C GLU A 193 11.63 8.48 -11.76
N SER A 194 11.78 8.72 -10.46
CA SER A 194 11.19 9.88 -9.76
C SER A 194 12.25 10.84 -9.24
N VAL A 195 11.87 12.12 -9.14
CA VAL A 195 12.71 13.15 -8.50
C VAL A 195 12.95 12.80 -7.04
N GLN A 196 11.89 12.37 -6.34
CA GLN A 196 11.96 11.91 -4.95
C GLN A 196 12.97 10.77 -4.78
N GLY A 197 12.96 9.78 -5.67
CA GLY A 197 13.88 8.63 -5.64
C GLY A 197 15.33 9.05 -5.79
N LYS A 198 15.62 9.96 -6.73
CA LYS A 198 16.96 10.55 -6.93
C LYS A 198 17.44 11.29 -5.69
N VAL A 199 16.68 12.28 -5.20
CA VAL A 199 17.12 13.11 -4.07
C VAL A 199 17.24 12.31 -2.77
N SER A 200 16.35 11.35 -2.54
CA SER A 200 16.42 10.48 -1.36
C SER A 200 17.66 9.58 -1.38
N SER A 201 18.08 9.12 -2.57
CA SER A 201 19.30 8.33 -2.74
C SER A 201 20.54 9.18 -2.46
N LEU A 202 20.62 10.38 -3.06
CA LEU A 202 21.70 11.33 -2.80
C LEU A 202 21.79 11.68 -1.30
N ALA A 203 20.66 11.97 -0.66
CA ALA A 203 20.61 12.35 0.75
C ALA A 203 21.07 11.20 1.66
N ARG A 204 20.58 9.98 1.40
CA ARG A 204 20.98 8.79 2.15
C ARG A 204 22.48 8.57 2.06
N TRP A 205 23.05 8.60 0.86
CA TRP A 205 24.46 8.36 0.62
C TRP A 205 25.35 9.46 1.21
N GLU A 206 24.95 10.73 1.11
CA GLU A 206 25.66 11.81 1.78
C GLU A 206 25.61 11.63 3.31
N THR A 207 24.44 11.32 3.85
CA THR A 207 24.23 11.20 5.31
C THR A 207 25.06 10.07 5.93
N PHE A 208 25.12 8.90 5.29
CA PHE A 208 25.73 7.71 5.89
C PHE A 208 27.14 7.38 5.37
N ASP A 209 27.52 7.93 4.23
CA ASP A 209 28.77 7.59 3.54
C ASP A 209 29.60 8.80 3.13
N ASN A 210 29.12 10.03 3.35
CA ASN A 210 29.78 11.28 2.98
C ASN A 210 30.18 11.30 1.48
N ASN A 211 29.37 10.66 0.64
CA ASN A 211 29.56 10.60 -0.80
C ASN A 211 28.20 10.44 -1.48
N PRO A 212 27.64 11.47 -2.14
CA PRO A 212 26.32 11.40 -2.75
C PRO A 212 26.34 10.63 -4.09
N ASN A 213 27.51 10.21 -4.59
CA ASN A 213 27.66 9.56 -5.90
C ASN A 213 28.05 8.08 -5.77
N LEU A 214 27.22 7.28 -5.08
CA LEU A 214 27.52 5.87 -4.79
C LEU A 214 26.82 4.86 -5.70
N ALA A 215 26.00 5.32 -6.64
CA ALA A 215 25.27 4.48 -7.59
C ALA A 215 26.13 3.38 -8.24
N GLN A 216 27.21 3.78 -8.92
CA GLN A 216 28.07 2.85 -9.64
C GLN A 216 28.83 1.92 -8.68
N ALA A 217 29.30 2.45 -7.55
CA ALA A 217 30.03 1.66 -6.55
C ALA A 217 29.14 0.57 -5.95
N GLU A 218 27.84 0.84 -5.77
CA GLU A 218 26.88 -0.14 -5.28
C GLU A 218 26.64 -1.26 -6.31
N LEU A 219 26.51 -0.94 -7.60
CA LEU A 219 26.39 -1.95 -8.65
C LEU A 219 27.61 -2.88 -8.68
N VAL A 220 28.82 -2.30 -8.68
CA VAL A 220 30.09 -3.06 -8.69
C VAL A 220 30.19 -4.01 -7.49
N ARG A 221 29.72 -3.57 -6.31
CA ARG A 221 29.73 -4.37 -5.09
C ARG A 221 28.91 -5.66 -5.22
N TYR A 222 27.76 -5.61 -5.89
CA TYR A 222 26.95 -6.80 -6.15
C TYR A 222 27.44 -7.62 -7.35
N GLU A 223 28.01 -6.96 -8.37
CA GLU A 223 28.57 -7.62 -9.53
C GLU A 223 29.80 -8.48 -9.20
N ALA A 224 30.58 -8.08 -8.19
CA ALA A 224 31.79 -8.76 -7.75
C ALA A 224 31.55 -10.01 -6.87
N ILE A 225 30.31 -10.25 -6.41
CA ILE A 225 30.01 -11.36 -5.50
C ILE A 225 30.22 -12.70 -6.20
N THR A 226 30.90 -13.61 -5.51
CA THR A 226 31.12 -15.00 -5.93
C THR A 226 30.28 -15.99 -5.12
N PRO A 227 30.10 -17.24 -5.59
CA PRO A 227 29.46 -18.29 -4.80
C PRO A 227 30.14 -18.52 -3.45
N ASP A 228 31.47 -18.43 -3.42
CA ASP A 228 32.28 -18.64 -2.21
C ASP A 228 32.04 -17.56 -1.16
N ASP A 229 31.82 -16.31 -1.56
CA ASP A 229 31.47 -15.22 -0.65
C ASP A 229 30.17 -15.52 0.10
N VAL A 230 29.17 -16.03 -0.62
CA VAL A 230 27.85 -16.35 -0.06
C VAL A 230 27.93 -17.55 0.88
N MET A 231 28.68 -18.59 0.51
CA MET A 231 28.92 -19.75 1.38
C MET A 231 29.71 -19.35 2.63
N ARG A 232 30.71 -18.47 2.49
CA ARG A 232 31.47 -17.94 3.62
C ARG A 232 30.58 -17.21 4.61
N VAL A 233 29.73 -16.29 4.17
CA VAL A 233 28.84 -15.55 5.09
C VAL A 233 27.77 -16.46 5.71
N TYR A 234 27.29 -17.48 4.98
CA TYR A 234 26.42 -18.52 5.55
C TYR A 234 27.11 -19.23 6.73
N HIS A 235 28.36 -19.67 6.57
CA HIS A 235 29.12 -20.29 7.67
C HIS A 235 29.44 -19.32 8.81
N GLN A 236 29.72 -18.06 8.49
CA GLN A 236 30.11 -17.05 9.46
C GLN A 236 28.95 -16.57 10.34
N TYR A 237 27.74 -16.46 9.77
CA TYR A 237 26.62 -15.80 10.44
C TYR A 237 25.41 -16.70 10.73
N ILE A 238 25.24 -17.81 10.00
CA ILE A 238 24.01 -18.61 10.08
C ILE A 238 24.30 -20.04 10.55
N LYS A 239 25.18 -20.79 9.87
CA LYS A 239 25.40 -22.21 10.14
C LYS A 239 25.93 -22.42 11.55
N GLY A 240 25.13 -23.11 12.38
CA GLY A 240 25.48 -23.40 13.77
C GLY A 240 25.64 -22.15 14.64
N LYS A 241 25.17 -20.97 14.17
CA LYS A 241 25.23 -19.73 14.93
C LYS A 241 23.94 -19.56 15.73
N PRO A 242 24.05 -19.08 16.98
CA PRO A 242 22.87 -18.86 17.80
C PRO A 242 21.92 -17.84 17.18
N SER A 243 20.63 -18.06 17.40
CA SER A 243 19.52 -17.30 16.83
C SER A 243 18.51 -16.89 17.89
N VAL A 244 17.67 -15.90 17.59
CA VAL A 244 16.45 -15.60 18.35
C VAL A 244 15.26 -16.13 17.57
N THR A 245 14.50 -17.04 18.16
CA THR A 245 13.26 -17.58 17.60
C THR A 245 12.07 -17.06 18.40
N ILE A 246 11.18 -16.33 17.71
CA ILE A 246 9.96 -15.78 18.27
C ILE A 246 8.77 -16.61 17.76
N SER A 247 7.97 -17.14 18.68
CA SER A 247 6.67 -17.74 18.41
C SER A 247 5.56 -16.77 18.80
N VAL A 248 4.80 -16.26 17.84
CA VAL A 248 3.57 -15.49 18.13
C VAL A 248 2.38 -16.41 17.93
N VAL A 249 1.56 -16.58 18.96
CA VAL A 249 0.42 -17.51 18.94
C VAL A 249 -0.88 -16.79 19.29
N PRO A 250 -2.05 -17.33 18.90
CA PRO A 250 -3.32 -16.77 19.36
C PRO A 250 -3.43 -16.78 20.89
N LYS A 251 -4.14 -15.80 21.46
CA LYS A 251 -4.44 -15.76 22.90
C LYS A 251 -5.00 -17.09 23.42
N GLY A 252 -4.47 -17.54 24.55
CA GLY A 252 -4.80 -18.80 25.20
C GLY A 252 -4.14 -20.03 24.56
N GLN A 253 -3.24 -19.84 23.58
CA GLN A 253 -2.64 -20.94 22.80
C GLN A 253 -1.12 -21.03 22.94
N LYS A 254 -0.55 -20.66 24.09
CA LYS A 254 0.90 -20.83 24.38
C LYS A 254 1.44 -22.25 24.15
N TYR A 255 0.59 -23.28 24.21
CA TYR A 255 1.00 -24.65 23.90
C TYR A 255 1.40 -24.86 22.43
N LYS A 256 1.15 -23.89 21.53
CA LYS A 256 1.49 -23.96 20.09
C LYS A 256 2.87 -23.37 19.74
N VAL A 257 3.65 -22.93 20.73
CA VAL A 257 5.00 -22.38 20.50
C VAL A 257 5.92 -23.44 19.89
N ALA A 258 6.90 -23.00 19.09
CA ALA A 258 7.86 -23.93 18.49
C ALA A 258 8.72 -24.64 19.53
N ARG A 259 9.14 -23.91 20.57
CA ARG A 259 9.93 -24.40 21.71
C ARG A 259 9.60 -23.60 22.96
N ALA A 260 9.93 -24.16 24.14
CA ALA A 260 9.74 -23.46 25.41
C ALA A 260 10.66 -22.23 25.52
N ASP A 261 10.14 -21.16 26.11
CA ASP A 261 10.90 -19.93 26.35
C ASP A 261 12.09 -20.21 27.26
N ASN A 262 13.26 -19.71 26.88
CA ASN A 262 14.50 -19.82 27.65
C ASN A 262 15.15 -18.46 27.92
N TRP A 263 14.54 -17.39 27.43
CA TRP A 263 15.02 -16.03 27.59
C TRP A 263 13.84 -15.08 27.79
N TRP A 264 14.01 -14.14 28.71
CA TRP A 264 13.02 -13.11 28.99
C TRP A 264 13.69 -11.74 28.88
N PRO A 265 13.06 -10.78 28.18
CA PRO A 265 13.60 -9.44 28.09
C PRO A 265 13.71 -8.84 29.48
N THR A 266 14.91 -8.41 29.86
CA THR A 266 15.15 -7.72 31.13
C THR A 266 14.23 -6.52 31.21
N LYS A 267 13.41 -6.46 32.26
CA LYS A 267 12.56 -5.29 32.51
C LYS A 267 13.47 -4.08 32.66
N ARG A 268 13.35 -3.11 31.76
CA ARG A 268 14.15 -1.88 31.83
C ARG A 268 13.82 -1.16 33.13
N THR A 269 14.81 -1.01 34.01
CA THR A 269 14.70 -0.13 35.17
C THR A 269 14.98 1.29 34.69
N LEU A 270 13.91 2.05 34.50
CA LEU A 270 14.04 3.45 34.10
C LEU A 270 14.40 4.28 35.35
N PRO A 271 15.39 5.18 35.27
CA PRO A 271 15.70 6.08 36.39
C PRO A 271 14.47 6.92 36.77
N THR A 272 14.29 7.29 38.04
CA THR A 272 13.14 8.09 38.51
C THR A 272 13.18 9.54 38.01
N SER A 273 14.33 10.01 37.55
CA SER A 273 14.55 11.35 37.00
C SER A 273 15.69 11.29 35.98
N SER A 274 15.52 11.92 34.82
CA SER A 274 16.66 12.33 34.00
C SER A 274 17.19 13.64 34.57
N SER A 275 18.52 13.75 34.69
CA SER A 275 19.18 15.04 34.93
C SER A 275 18.58 16.08 33.98
N LYS A 276 18.10 17.21 34.53
CA LYS A 276 17.69 18.38 33.76
C LYS A 276 18.88 18.78 32.92
N SER A 277 18.90 18.34 31.67
CA SER A 277 20.03 18.57 30.79
C SER A 277 20.15 20.07 30.58
N SER A 278 21.16 20.67 31.22
CA SER A 278 21.50 22.08 31.15
C SER A 278 22.07 22.39 29.78
N PHE A 279 21.24 22.32 28.74
CA PHE A 279 21.59 22.78 27.40
C PHE A 279 21.03 24.20 27.23
N ILE A 280 21.76 25.15 27.81
CA ILE A 280 21.64 26.56 27.45
C ILE A 280 22.70 26.83 26.37
N VAL A 281 22.34 26.55 25.13
CA VAL A 281 22.78 27.40 24.03
C VAL A 281 21.52 28.07 23.54
N LYS A 282 21.37 29.37 23.84
CA LYS A 282 20.49 30.24 23.06
C LYS A 282 21.28 30.53 21.79
N ALA A 283 21.03 29.74 20.76
CA ALA A 283 21.33 30.19 19.41
C ALA A 283 20.37 31.36 19.14
N GLU A 284 20.82 32.59 19.33
CA GLU A 284 20.08 33.75 18.85
C GLU A 284 20.27 33.80 17.33
N ILE A 285 19.20 33.45 16.62
CA ILE A 285 19.15 33.60 15.17
C ILE A 285 18.81 35.07 14.91
N ASN A 286 19.77 35.82 14.41
CA ASN A 286 19.59 37.22 14.04
C ASN A 286 19.41 37.31 12.53
N ASP A 287 18.16 37.21 12.08
CA ASP A 287 17.79 37.42 10.67
C ASP A 287 17.38 38.86 10.41
N ASN A 288 17.65 39.32 9.19
CA ASN A 288 17.15 40.59 8.67
C ASN A 288 15.86 40.43 7.84
N PHE A 289 15.18 39.29 7.96
CA PHE A 289 13.94 38.99 7.24
C PHE A 289 12.98 38.18 8.11
N ASP A 290 11.70 38.17 7.73
CA ASP A 290 10.65 37.39 8.41
C ASP A 290 10.61 35.95 7.86
N ARG A 291 10.92 34.97 8.71
CA ARG A 291 10.90 33.54 8.38
C ARG A 291 9.50 32.98 8.13
N SER A 292 8.45 33.66 8.60
CA SER A 292 7.07 33.25 8.34
C SER A 292 6.65 33.52 6.90
N ILE A 293 7.38 34.40 6.19
CA ILE A 293 7.18 34.68 4.78
C ILE A 293 7.91 33.61 3.97
N GLN A 294 7.16 32.70 3.38
CA GLN A 294 7.69 31.67 2.47
C GLN A 294 8.18 32.31 1.16
N PRO A 295 9.21 31.74 0.50
CA PRO A 295 9.52 32.10 -0.88
C PRO A 295 8.25 32.05 -1.73
N PRO A 296 8.00 33.05 -2.60
CA PRO A 296 6.82 33.03 -3.44
C PRO A 296 6.85 31.78 -4.34
N SER A 297 5.74 31.05 -4.38
CA SER A 297 5.56 30.03 -5.41
C SER A 297 5.46 30.74 -6.76
N THR A 298 6.19 30.24 -7.75
CA THR A 298 5.94 30.58 -9.16
C THR A 298 4.58 30.03 -9.59
N GLU A 299 4.18 30.30 -10.83
CA GLU A 299 2.99 29.66 -11.42
C GLU A 299 3.04 28.16 -11.21
N ILE A 300 1.96 27.61 -10.66
CA ILE A 300 1.81 26.17 -10.47
C ILE A 300 1.85 25.52 -11.85
N PRO A 301 2.84 24.67 -12.16
CA PRO A 301 2.94 24.06 -13.47
C PRO A 301 1.71 23.20 -13.73
N ILE A 302 1.14 23.34 -14.93
CA ILE A 302 0.05 22.49 -15.37
C ILE A 302 0.65 21.13 -15.73
N VAL A 303 0.11 20.07 -15.14
CA VAL A 303 0.40 18.72 -15.62
C VAL A 303 -0.11 18.62 -17.05
N THR A 304 0.82 18.50 -17.99
CA THR A 304 0.49 18.14 -19.36
C THR A 304 0.27 16.62 -19.41
N ILE A 305 -0.86 16.23 -20.00
CA ILE A 305 -1.06 14.83 -20.35
C ILE A 305 0.00 14.49 -21.41
N PRO A 306 0.77 13.41 -21.24
CA PRO A 306 1.75 13.01 -22.23
C PRO A 306 1.07 12.87 -23.60
N THR A 307 1.72 13.34 -24.67
CA THR A 307 1.17 13.17 -26.02
C THR A 307 0.86 11.69 -26.26
N LEU A 308 -0.41 11.41 -26.53
CA LEU A 308 -0.88 10.06 -26.78
C LEU A 308 -0.84 9.78 -28.27
N TRP A 309 -0.40 8.58 -28.61
CA TRP A 309 -0.65 8.00 -29.91
C TRP A 309 -1.63 6.86 -29.77
N HIS A 310 -2.42 6.67 -30.82
CA HIS A 310 -3.36 5.57 -30.92
C HIS A 310 -3.03 4.67 -32.12
N THR A 311 -3.27 3.39 -31.94
CA THR A 311 -3.27 2.39 -33.02
C THR A 311 -4.22 1.25 -32.64
N GLN A 312 -4.32 0.27 -33.52
CA GLN A 312 -5.11 -0.93 -33.32
C GLN A 312 -4.29 -2.13 -33.77
N LEU A 313 -4.35 -3.22 -33.01
CA LEU A 313 -3.80 -4.52 -33.41
C LEU A 313 -4.73 -5.20 -34.43
N ASP A 314 -4.26 -6.22 -35.16
CA ASP A 314 -5.03 -6.86 -36.23
C ASP A 314 -6.31 -7.52 -35.72
N ASN A 315 -6.27 -8.04 -34.50
CA ASN A 315 -7.45 -8.58 -33.83
C ASN A 315 -8.36 -7.51 -33.24
N GLY A 316 -8.11 -6.23 -33.47
CA GLY A 316 -8.95 -5.10 -33.11
C GLY A 316 -8.78 -4.56 -31.70
N ILE A 317 -7.80 -5.05 -30.92
CA ILE A 317 -7.46 -4.47 -29.62
C ILE A 317 -6.95 -3.04 -29.83
N LYS A 318 -7.57 -2.07 -29.15
CA LYS A 318 -7.12 -0.68 -29.19
C LYS A 318 -5.86 -0.51 -28.35
N VAL A 319 -4.90 0.22 -28.87
CA VAL A 319 -3.64 0.53 -28.19
C VAL A 319 -3.52 2.05 -28.07
N SER A 320 -3.32 2.53 -26.85
CA SER A 320 -2.98 3.91 -26.54
C SER A 320 -1.63 3.95 -25.86
N GLY A 321 -0.71 4.78 -26.34
CA GLY A 321 0.63 4.81 -25.79
C GLY A 321 1.22 6.20 -25.70
N SER A 322 2.26 6.33 -24.88
CA SER A 322 3.09 7.52 -24.81
C SER A 322 4.57 7.16 -24.75
N VAL A 323 5.41 8.03 -25.29
CA VAL A 323 6.87 7.87 -25.31
C VAL A 323 7.47 8.58 -24.09
N SER A 324 8.37 7.91 -23.38
CA SER A 324 9.03 8.39 -22.16
C SER A 324 10.50 7.93 -22.16
N THR A 325 11.44 8.85 -22.32
CA THR A 325 12.88 8.56 -22.49
C THR A 325 13.71 8.74 -21.21
N GLU A 326 13.05 8.91 -20.06
CA GLU A 326 13.69 9.16 -18.75
C GLU A 326 14.51 7.97 -18.26
N ILE A 327 14.02 6.74 -18.53
CA ILE A 327 14.71 5.47 -18.23
C ILE A 327 14.38 4.43 -19.33
N PRO A 328 15.28 3.47 -19.61
CA PRO A 328 15.09 2.46 -20.67
C PRO A 328 14.15 1.33 -20.21
N THR A 329 12.89 1.68 -20.01
CA THR A 329 11.87 0.73 -19.53
C THR A 329 10.57 0.83 -20.31
N THR A 330 9.85 -0.29 -20.33
CA THR A 330 8.50 -0.38 -20.86
C THR A 330 7.54 -0.81 -19.76
N ALA A 331 6.43 -0.10 -19.63
CA ALA A 331 5.32 -0.48 -18.79
C ALA A 331 4.06 -0.61 -19.65
N ILE A 332 3.36 -1.75 -19.54
CA ILE A 332 2.14 -2.04 -20.30
C ILE A 332 1.04 -2.50 -19.34
N THR A 333 -0.18 -2.02 -19.58
CA THR A 333 -1.40 -2.54 -18.96
C THR A 333 -2.35 -3.03 -20.05
N VAL A 334 -2.66 -4.32 -20.06
CA VAL A 334 -3.78 -4.85 -20.83
C VAL A 334 -5.00 -4.87 -19.91
N ARG A 335 -5.99 -4.01 -20.18
CA ARG A 335 -7.20 -3.87 -19.39
C ARG A 335 -8.36 -4.57 -20.08
N MET A 336 -9.01 -5.48 -19.37
CA MET A 336 -10.26 -6.11 -19.77
C MET A 336 -11.40 -5.48 -18.96
N LYS A 337 -12.49 -5.08 -19.62
CA LYS A 337 -13.68 -4.45 -18.98
C LYS A 337 -14.59 -5.46 -18.25
N THR A 338 -14.00 -6.30 -17.40
CA THR A 338 -14.65 -7.31 -16.56
C THR A 338 -14.02 -7.34 -15.18
N GLY A 339 -14.78 -7.53 -14.11
CA GLY A 339 -14.23 -7.65 -12.77
C GLY A 339 -15.26 -8.10 -11.74
N GLN A 340 -15.06 -7.73 -10.48
CA GLN A 340 -15.95 -8.10 -9.39
C GLN A 340 -17.43 -7.80 -9.67
N LYS A 341 -17.74 -6.70 -10.36
CA LYS A 341 -19.14 -6.33 -10.66
C LYS A 341 -19.88 -7.37 -11.52
N ASP A 342 -19.14 -8.18 -12.27
CA ASP A 342 -19.67 -9.18 -13.20
C ASP A 342 -19.81 -10.56 -12.54
N GLU A 343 -19.45 -10.70 -11.26
CA GLU A 343 -19.60 -11.94 -10.52
C GLU A 343 -21.08 -12.24 -10.23
N PRO A 344 -21.52 -13.50 -10.37
CA PRO A 344 -22.76 -13.97 -9.76
C PRO A 344 -22.72 -13.81 -8.24
N ILE A 345 -23.85 -13.42 -7.63
CA ILE A 345 -23.93 -13.19 -6.16
C ILE A 345 -23.64 -14.46 -5.35
N ASP A 346 -23.91 -15.65 -5.88
CA ASP A 346 -23.58 -16.94 -5.26
C ASP A 346 -22.11 -17.36 -5.46
N LYS A 347 -21.33 -16.61 -6.25
CA LYS A 347 -19.92 -16.89 -6.59
C LYS A 347 -18.98 -15.71 -6.32
N LEU A 348 -19.27 -14.88 -5.32
CA LEU A 348 -18.42 -13.74 -4.96
C LEU A 348 -16.97 -14.17 -4.66
N GLY A 349 -16.01 -13.40 -5.18
CA GLY A 349 -14.57 -13.67 -5.10
C GLY A 349 -13.99 -14.40 -6.32
N LEU A 350 -14.83 -14.77 -7.29
CA LEU A 350 -14.45 -15.52 -8.48
C LEU A 350 -13.48 -14.77 -9.41
N ALA A 351 -13.67 -13.46 -9.63
CA ALA A 351 -12.79 -12.66 -10.48
C ALA A 351 -11.39 -12.55 -9.86
N GLY A 352 -11.33 -12.28 -8.55
CA GLY A 352 -10.08 -12.23 -7.78
C GLY A 352 -9.32 -13.56 -7.79
N LEU A 353 -10.04 -14.67 -7.56
CA LEU A 353 -9.45 -16.01 -7.60
C LEU A 353 -8.98 -16.40 -9.01
N THR A 354 -9.74 -16.02 -10.05
CA THR A 354 -9.35 -16.26 -11.45
C THR A 354 -8.09 -15.50 -11.80
N ALA A 355 -7.99 -14.21 -11.47
CA ALA A 355 -6.77 -13.42 -11.67
C ALA A 355 -5.56 -14.02 -10.91
N ALA A 356 -5.75 -14.50 -9.67
CA ALA A 356 -4.68 -15.16 -8.92
C ALA A 356 -4.20 -16.46 -9.60
N MET A 357 -5.13 -17.24 -10.19
CA MET A 357 -4.84 -18.44 -10.95
C MET A 357 -4.07 -18.15 -12.26
N MET A 358 -4.41 -17.05 -12.96
CA MET A 358 -3.65 -16.59 -14.15
C MET A 358 -2.18 -16.26 -13.82
N GLY A 359 -1.87 -15.93 -12.56
CA GLY A 359 -0.51 -15.70 -12.07
C GLY A 359 0.31 -16.95 -11.76
N GLN A 360 -0.24 -18.16 -11.95
CA GLN A 360 0.45 -19.44 -11.69
C GLN A 360 1.09 -20.01 -12.95
N ALA A 361 1.17 -21.34 -13.07
CA ALA A 361 1.71 -22.04 -14.22
C ALA A 361 0.84 -21.82 -15.47
N SER A 362 1.46 -21.92 -16.64
CA SER A 362 0.77 -22.07 -17.92
C SER A 362 0.60 -23.56 -18.24
N LYS A 363 0.07 -23.87 -19.43
CA LYS A 363 0.04 -25.25 -19.94
C LYS A 363 1.43 -25.81 -20.22
N ASN A 364 2.40 -24.97 -20.58
CA ASN A 364 3.71 -25.40 -21.07
C ASN A 364 4.83 -25.19 -20.04
N THR A 365 4.65 -24.25 -19.11
CA THR A 365 5.73 -23.77 -18.25
C THR A 365 5.28 -23.69 -16.80
N SER A 366 6.11 -24.20 -15.90
CA SER A 366 5.84 -24.18 -14.46
C SER A 366 5.82 -22.74 -13.92
N ALA A 367 5.15 -22.54 -12.77
CA ALA A 367 5.10 -21.23 -12.14
C ALA A 367 6.49 -20.75 -11.69
N GLU A 368 7.38 -21.68 -11.33
CA GLU A 368 8.76 -21.44 -10.92
C GLU A 368 9.65 -21.06 -12.10
N ASP A 369 9.50 -21.74 -13.24
CA ASP A 369 10.28 -21.44 -14.44
C ASP A 369 9.90 -20.07 -15.01
N LEU A 370 8.60 -19.77 -15.11
CA LEU A 370 8.14 -18.43 -15.50
C LEU A 370 8.64 -17.35 -14.52
N SER A 371 8.68 -17.65 -13.22
CA SER A 371 9.23 -16.73 -12.22
C SER A 371 10.75 -16.54 -12.38
N THR A 372 11.48 -17.61 -12.67
CA THR A 372 12.93 -17.57 -12.93
C THR A 372 13.24 -16.73 -14.16
N GLN A 373 12.53 -16.96 -15.27
CA GLN A 373 12.70 -16.20 -16.50
C GLN A 373 12.42 -14.71 -16.28
N LEU A 374 11.31 -14.35 -15.61
CA LEU A 374 11.01 -12.95 -15.31
C LEU A 374 12.06 -12.30 -14.40
N GLN A 375 12.60 -13.04 -13.41
CA GLN A 375 13.70 -12.54 -12.58
C GLN A 375 14.97 -12.29 -13.41
N LEU A 376 15.29 -13.18 -14.36
CA LEU A 376 16.44 -13.03 -15.25
C LEU A 376 16.28 -11.90 -16.27
N LEU A 377 15.05 -11.60 -16.67
CA LEU A 377 14.74 -10.47 -17.56
C LEU A 377 14.68 -9.12 -16.83
N GLY A 378 14.68 -9.12 -15.50
CA GLY A 378 14.39 -7.91 -14.73
C GLY A 378 12.94 -7.45 -14.90
N SER A 379 12.02 -8.37 -15.22
CA SER A 379 10.66 -8.08 -15.62
C SER A 379 9.63 -8.51 -14.57
N SER A 380 8.40 -8.06 -14.73
CA SER A 380 7.26 -8.53 -13.93
C SER A 380 6.01 -8.60 -14.79
N VAL A 381 5.29 -9.71 -14.66
CA VAL A 381 4.00 -9.96 -15.30
C VAL A 381 3.03 -10.43 -14.23
N GLY A 382 1.94 -9.70 -14.03
CA GLY A 382 0.96 -9.97 -12.99
C GLY A 382 -0.47 -9.70 -13.45
N PHE A 383 -1.42 -10.38 -12.79
CA PHE A 383 -2.85 -10.20 -13.02
C PHE A 383 -3.51 -9.68 -11.75
N GLY A 384 -4.50 -8.81 -11.91
CA GLY A 384 -5.33 -8.32 -10.80
C GLY A 384 -6.75 -8.06 -11.27
N ALA A 385 -7.72 -8.47 -10.45
CA ALA A 385 -9.12 -8.10 -10.67
C ALA A 385 -9.47 -6.92 -9.76
N GLY A 386 -9.99 -5.86 -10.36
CA GLY A 386 -10.66 -4.76 -9.67
C GLY A 386 -12.18 -4.87 -9.81
N THR A 387 -12.87 -3.80 -9.42
CA THR A 387 -14.34 -3.78 -9.44
C THR A 387 -14.91 -3.86 -10.86
N ASN A 388 -14.38 -3.06 -11.79
CA ASN A 388 -14.91 -2.91 -13.15
C ASN A 388 -14.01 -3.51 -14.23
N SER A 389 -12.78 -3.87 -13.87
CA SER A 389 -11.77 -4.30 -14.82
C SER A 389 -10.81 -5.31 -14.21
N THR A 390 -10.26 -6.15 -15.09
CA THR A 390 -9.19 -7.08 -14.80
C THR A 390 -8.00 -6.62 -15.61
N VAL A 391 -6.85 -6.53 -14.99
CA VAL A 391 -5.63 -5.98 -15.59
C VAL A 391 -4.55 -7.04 -15.62
N LEU A 392 -3.87 -7.14 -16.77
CA LEU A 392 -2.55 -7.74 -16.91
C LEU A 392 -1.54 -6.60 -16.91
N SER A 393 -0.70 -6.55 -15.88
CA SER A 393 0.35 -5.55 -15.71
C SER A 393 1.70 -6.16 -16.12
N ILE A 394 2.41 -5.46 -17.00
CA ILE A 394 3.71 -5.86 -17.53
C ILE A 394 4.68 -4.70 -17.29
N SER A 395 5.87 -5.02 -16.81
CA SER A 395 6.96 -4.05 -16.63
C SER A 395 8.28 -4.74 -16.94
N SER A 396 9.09 -4.12 -17.81
CA SER A 396 10.32 -4.69 -18.35
C SER A 396 11.38 -3.62 -18.56
N LEU A 397 12.66 -4.01 -18.53
CA LEU A 397 13.70 -3.28 -19.26
C LEU A 397 13.39 -3.40 -20.76
N SER A 398 13.56 -2.31 -21.52
CA SER A 398 13.12 -2.29 -22.92
C SER A 398 13.89 -3.28 -23.80
N GLU A 399 15.16 -3.54 -23.47
CA GLU A 399 15.98 -4.58 -24.10
C GLU A 399 15.40 -6.01 -23.96
N ASN A 400 14.59 -6.25 -22.92
CA ASN A 400 14.04 -7.57 -22.58
C ASN A 400 12.53 -7.69 -22.86
N LEU A 401 11.96 -6.72 -23.60
CA LEU A 401 10.51 -6.63 -23.78
C LEU A 401 9.92 -7.84 -24.52
N ASP A 402 10.56 -8.31 -25.60
CA ASP A 402 10.01 -9.41 -26.42
C ASP A 402 9.85 -10.70 -25.60
N ALA A 403 10.90 -11.09 -24.87
CA ALA A 403 10.86 -12.26 -23.99
C ALA A 403 9.83 -12.10 -22.86
N THR A 404 9.65 -10.87 -22.36
CA THR A 404 8.64 -10.57 -21.34
C THR A 404 7.22 -10.68 -21.89
N LEU A 405 6.99 -10.20 -23.13
CA LEU A 405 5.71 -10.26 -23.81
C LEU A 405 5.32 -11.70 -24.15
N GLU A 406 6.27 -12.57 -24.50
CA GLU A 406 5.99 -13.98 -24.73
C GLU A 406 5.49 -14.68 -23.45
N ILE A 407 6.12 -14.41 -22.30
CA ILE A 407 5.64 -14.90 -21.00
C ILE A 407 4.23 -14.36 -20.67
N ALA A 408 3.96 -13.10 -21.01
CA ALA A 408 2.65 -12.50 -20.81
C ALA A 408 1.58 -13.12 -21.72
N ARG A 409 1.91 -13.37 -22.99
CA ARG A 409 1.08 -14.06 -23.98
C ARG A 409 0.72 -15.46 -23.49
N GLU A 410 1.72 -16.24 -23.11
CA GLU A 410 1.56 -17.62 -22.64
C GLU A 410 0.65 -17.68 -21.41
N LYS A 411 0.88 -16.81 -20.41
CA LYS A 411 0.01 -16.76 -19.23
C LYS A 411 -1.43 -16.34 -19.56
N LEU A 412 -1.62 -15.40 -20.49
CA LEU A 412 -2.94 -14.88 -20.84
C LEU A 412 -3.76 -15.89 -21.66
N MET A 413 -3.13 -16.57 -22.63
CA MET A 413 -3.82 -17.42 -23.60
C MET A 413 -3.79 -18.91 -23.23
N GLU A 414 -2.81 -19.33 -22.43
CA GLU A 414 -2.58 -20.74 -22.09
C GLU A 414 -2.40 -20.95 -20.58
N PRO A 415 -3.32 -20.46 -19.72
CA PRO A 415 -3.22 -20.68 -18.29
C PRO A 415 -3.30 -22.17 -17.95
N GLY A 416 -2.46 -22.62 -17.01
CA GLY A 416 -2.35 -24.04 -16.65
C GLY A 416 -3.53 -24.55 -15.83
N PHE A 417 -4.13 -23.70 -14.98
CA PHE A 417 -5.29 -24.02 -14.14
C PHE A 417 -5.17 -25.37 -13.42
N ILE A 418 -4.10 -25.52 -12.63
CA ILE A 418 -3.75 -26.72 -11.86
C ILE A 418 -4.57 -26.77 -10.55
N GLN A 419 -5.07 -27.96 -10.19
CA GLN A 419 -5.93 -28.15 -9.01
C GLN A 419 -5.23 -27.83 -7.67
N GLU A 420 -3.94 -28.14 -7.57
CA GLU A 420 -3.14 -27.88 -6.37
C GLU A 420 -2.96 -26.37 -6.12
N ASP A 421 -2.66 -25.62 -7.18
CA ASP A 421 -2.60 -24.16 -7.14
C ASP A 421 -3.95 -23.55 -6.74
N PHE A 422 -5.05 -24.06 -7.31
CA PHE A 422 -6.39 -23.63 -6.96
C PHE A 422 -6.68 -23.84 -5.47
N ASN A 423 -6.41 -25.02 -4.93
CA ASN A 423 -6.64 -25.33 -3.53
C ASN A 423 -5.84 -24.39 -2.62
N ARG A 424 -4.57 -24.15 -2.95
CA ARG A 424 -3.69 -23.24 -2.19
C ARG A 424 -4.19 -21.80 -2.24
N LEU A 425 -4.50 -21.28 -3.42
CA LEU A 425 -4.96 -19.90 -3.59
C LEU A 425 -6.33 -19.66 -2.95
N LYS A 426 -7.27 -20.59 -3.08
CA LYS A 426 -8.57 -20.56 -2.40
C LYS A 426 -8.40 -20.53 -0.88
N ASN A 427 -7.53 -21.37 -0.33
CA ASN A 427 -7.25 -21.37 1.11
C ASN A 427 -6.61 -20.05 1.58
N ASN A 428 -5.65 -19.51 0.83
CA ASN A 428 -5.03 -18.22 1.14
C ASN A 428 -6.08 -17.08 1.14
N MET A 429 -7.01 -17.11 0.18
CA MET A 429 -8.12 -16.16 0.11
C MET A 429 -9.07 -16.28 1.30
N LEU A 430 -9.44 -17.51 1.69
CA LEU A 430 -10.28 -17.76 2.88
C LEU A 430 -9.61 -17.29 4.18
N GLU A 431 -8.31 -17.51 4.35
CA GLU A 431 -7.56 -16.98 5.50
C GLU A 431 -7.53 -15.45 5.50
N GLY A 432 -7.35 -14.83 4.33
CA GLY A 432 -7.47 -13.39 4.14
C GLY A 432 -8.84 -12.86 4.57
N ILE A 433 -9.92 -13.53 4.16
CA ILE A 433 -11.29 -13.19 4.55
C ILE A 433 -11.47 -13.30 6.08
N ARG A 434 -11.04 -14.40 6.69
CA ARG A 434 -11.15 -14.62 8.16
C ARG A 434 -10.37 -13.58 8.95
N SER A 435 -9.17 -13.24 8.49
CA SER A 435 -8.35 -12.18 9.08
C SER A 435 -9.01 -10.81 8.95
N SER A 436 -9.61 -10.51 7.80
CA SER A 436 -10.34 -9.27 7.56
C SER A 436 -11.55 -9.12 8.48
N LYS A 437 -12.37 -10.16 8.64
CA LYS A 437 -13.56 -10.18 9.53
C LYS A 437 -13.27 -9.83 11.00
N LYS A 438 -12.03 -10.02 11.47
CA LYS A 438 -11.63 -9.66 12.83
C LYS A 438 -11.46 -8.15 13.02
N LYS A 439 -11.23 -7.40 11.95
CA LYS A 439 -10.92 -5.96 11.96
C LYS A 439 -12.21 -5.13 11.93
N ALA A 440 -12.41 -4.31 12.96
CA ALA A 440 -13.57 -3.41 13.03
C ALA A 440 -13.68 -2.49 11.81
N THR A 441 -12.54 -2.00 11.30
CA THR A 441 -12.47 -1.14 10.11
C THR A 441 -13.04 -1.80 8.86
N ALA A 442 -12.78 -3.09 8.65
CA ALA A 442 -13.24 -3.86 7.50
C ALA A 442 -14.74 -4.16 7.60
N ASN A 443 -15.23 -4.50 8.79
CA ASN A 443 -16.64 -4.76 9.05
C ASN A 443 -17.47 -3.49 8.83
N ALA A 444 -17.00 -2.34 9.33
CA ALA A 444 -17.65 -1.04 9.11
C ALA A 444 -17.78 -0.70 7.62
N GLY A 445 -16.71 -0.91 6.84
CA GLY A 445 -16.70 -0.64 5.40
C GLY A 445 -17.60 -1.59 4.61
N SER A 446 -17.60 -2.89 4.96
CA SER A 446 -18.42 -3.91 4.29
C SER A 446 -19.91 -3.68 4.50
N ALA A 447 -20.32 -3.46 5.75
CA ALA A 447 -21.71 -3.13 6.08
C ALA A 447 -22.15 -1.83 5.41
N LEU A 448 -21.31 -0.78 5.46
CA LEU A 448 -21.64 0.49 4.82
C LEU A 448 -21.85 0.35 3.32
N SER A 449 -20.98 -0.36 2.62
CA SER A 449 -21.08 -0.60 1.18
C SER A 449 -22.40 -1.31 0.82
N LEU A 450 -22.80 -2.33 1.59
CA LEU A 450 -24.05 -3.07 1.37
C LEU A 450 -25.30 -2.24 1.68
N LEU A 451 -25.25 -1.34 2.67
CA LEU A 451 -26.32 -0.38 2.95
C LEU A 451 -26.46 0.67 1.83
N LEU A 452 -25.34 1.10 1.24
CA LEU A 452 -25.35 2.09 0.15
C LEU A 452 -25.79 1.50 -1.19
N TYR A 453 -25.32 0.30 -1.55
CA TYR A 453 -25.42 -0.20 -2.93
C TYR A 453 -26.27 -1.47 -3.07
N GLY A 454 -26.71 -2.08 -1.96
CA GLY A 454 -27.58 -3.25 -1.97
C GLY A 454 -26.85 -4.57 -2.20
N ARG A 455 -27.59 -5.67 -2.04
CA ARG A 455 -27.05 -7.05 -2.06
C ARG A 455 -27.12 -7.73 -3.41
N ASP A 456 -27.86 -7.14 -4.36
CA ASP A 456 -27.98 -7.65 -5.72
C ASP A 456 -26.83 -7.17 -6.63
N ASN A 457 -25.92 -6.38 -6.08
CA ASN A 457 -24.76 -5.82 -6.76
C ASN A 457 -23.47 -6.43 -6.20
N ALA A 458 -22.77 -7.23 -6.99
CA ALA A 458 -21.54 -7.91 -6.54
C ALA A 458 -20.45 -6.95 -6.06
N PHE A 459 -20.36 -5.76 -6.66
CA PHE A 459 -19.40 -4.73 -6.27
C PHE A 459 -19.63 -4.15 -4.86
N ALA A 460 -20.81 -4.36 -4.26
CA ALA A 460 -21.11 -3.91 -2.92
C ALA A 460 -20.41 -4.76 -1.84
N TYR A 461 -20.02 -5.99 -2.19
CA TYR A 461 -19.31 -6.91 -1.30
C TYR A 461 -17.78 -6.66 -1.32
N PRO A 462 -17.02 -7.23 -0.38
CA PRO A 462 -15.56 -7.27 -0.48
C PRO A 462 -15.11 -7.99 -1.76
N GLY A 463 -14.13 -7.44 -2.50
CA GLY A 463 -13.60 -8.06 -3.72
C GLY A 463 -12.93 -9.43 -3.51
N SER A 464 -12.61 -9.77 -2.25
CA SER A 464 -12.16 -11.10 -1.86
C SER A 464 -13.31 -12.12 -1.74
N GLY A 465 -14.55 -11.72 -1.98
CA GLY A 465 -15.74 -12.54 -1.75
C GLY A 465 -16.08 -12.78 -0.28
N LEU A 466 -17.02 -13.70 -0.07
CA LEU A 466 -17.44 -14.15 1.24
C LEU A 466 -16.90 -15.55 1.52
N GLU A 467 -16.70 -15.88 2.79
CA GLU A 467 -16.28 -17.23 3.18
C GLU A 467 -17.26 -18.30 2.66
N GLU A 468 -18.56 -18.00 2.66
CA GLU A 468 -19.59 -18.91 2.13
C GLU A 468 -19.46 -19.16 0.63
N THR A 469 -19.27 -18.10 -0.17
CA THR A 469 -19.19 -18.22 -1.63
C THR A 469 -17.86 -18.82 -2.06
N VAL A 470 -16.75 -18.32 -1.50
CA VAL A 470 -15.39 -18.77 -1.83
C VAL A 470 -15.22 -20.24 -1.45
N SER A 471 -15.77 -20.71 -0.33
CA SER A 471 -15.70 -22.12 0.07
C SER A 471 -16.39 -23.06 -0.93
N LYS A 472 -17.37 -22.59 -1.70
CA LYS A 472 -18.10 -23.36 -2.71
C LYS A 472 -17.48 -23.29 -4.11
N LEU A 473 -16.63 -22.30 -4.38
CA LEU A 473 -15.96 -22.16 -5.68
C LEU A 473 -15.16 -23.42 -6.04
N THR A 474 -15.18 -23.77 -7.32
CA THR A 474 -14.44 -24.88 -7.92
C THR A 474 -13.48 -24.38 -8.99
N LEU A 475 -12.52 -25.22 -9.38
CA LEU A 475 -11.62 -24.92 -10.50
C LEU A 475 -12.39 -24.75 -11.82
N ASN A 476 -13.53 -25.43 -11.99
CA ASN A 476 -14.36 -25.28 -13.18
C ASN A 476 -15.02 -23.91 -13.24
N ASP A 477 -15.40 -23.32 -12.10
CA ASP A 477 -15.93 -21.96 -12.06
C ASP A 477 -14.89 -20.95 -12.56
N VAL A 478 -13.62 -21.11 -12.15
CA VAL A 478 -12.49 -20.29 -12.63
C VAL A 478 -12.29 -20.42 -14.13
N LYS A 479 -12.28 -21.66 -14.64
CA LYS A 479 -12.13 -21.94 -16.08
C LYS A 479 -13.28 -21.34 -16.89
N GLN A 480 -14.50 -21.41 -16.38
CA GLN A 480 -15.68 -20.86 -17.02
C GLN A 480 -15.65 -19.33 -17.02
N TYR A 481 -15.32 -18.71 -15.88
CA TYR A 481 -15.16 -17.25 -15.80
C TYR A 481 -14.08 -16.74 -16.76
N TYR A 482 -12.94 -17.44 -16.85
CA TYR A 482 -11.90 -17.14 -17.84
C TYR A 482 -12.46 -17.18 -19.27
N LYS A 483 -13.13 -18.27 -19.65
CA LYS A 483 -13.71 -18.43 -20.99
C LYS A 483 -14.72 -17.35 -21.35
N ASP A 484 -15.56 -16.95 -20.39
CA ASP A 484 -16.67 -16.02 -20.62
C ASP A 484 -16.24 -14.56 -20.60
N HIS A 485 -15.14 -14.21 -19.93
CA HIS A 485 -14.75 -12.83 -19.68
C HIS A 485 -13.36 -12.43 -20.20
N TYR A 486 -12.43 -13.36 -20.45
CA TYR A 486 -11.07 -13.02 -20.94
C TYR A 486 -11.05 -13.04 -22.46
N SER A 487 -11.39 -11.89 -23.04
CA SER A 487 -11.59 -11.74 -24.48
C SER A 487 -10.96 -10.46 -25.03
N ALA A 488 -10.40 -10.55 -26.24
CA ALA A 488 -9.90 -9.41 -26.99
C ALA A 488 -11.02 -8.38 -27.30
N SER A 489 -12.30 -8.78 -27.28
CA SER A 489 -13.43 -7.90 -27.60
C SER A 489 -13.67 -6.77 -26.58
N ILE A 490 -13.22 -6.98 -25.34
CA ILE A 490 -13.34 -6.01 -24.24
C ILE A 490 -11.98 -5.56 -23.70
N ALA A 491 -10.91 -5.86 -24.45
CA ALA A 491 -9.55 -5.54 -24.09
C ALA A 491 -9.05 -4.24 -24.75
N GLU A 492 -8.20 -3.54 -24.01
CA GLU A 492 -7.42 -2.41 -24.51
C GLU A 492 -6.03 -2.42 -23.89
N ILE A 493 -5.05 -1.93 -24.64
CA ILE A 493 -3.65 -1.89 -24.21
C ILE A 493 -3.25 -0.44 -24.00
N ILE A 494 -2.62 -0.19 -22.86
CA ILE A 494 -2.06 1.10 -22.50
C ILE A 494 -0.57 0.90 -22.28
N THR A 495 0.27 1.72 -22.91
CA THR A 495 1.73 1.60 -22.84
C THR A 495 2.43 2.92 -22.56
N VAL A 496 3.50 2.87 -21.77
CA VAL A 496 4.47 3.94 -21.63
C VAL A 496 5.86 3.31 -21.80
N SER A 497 6.64 3.79 -22.76
CA SER A 497 7.98 3.26 -23.05
C SER A 497 8.88 4.33 -23.66
N ASP A 498 10.17 4.12 -23.55
CA ASP A 498 11.21 4.77 -24.38
C ASP A 498 11.17 4.39 -25.87
N LEU A 499 10.56 3.25 -26.22
CA LEU A 499 10.46 2.75 -27.60
C LEU A 499 9.48 3.58 -28.46
N SER A 500 9.72 3.60 -29.77
CA SER A 500 8.85 4.30 -30.73
C SER A 500 7.48 3.62 -30.86
N LYS A 501 6.48 4.36 -31.38
CA LYS A 501 5.15 3.81 -31.70
C LYS A 501 5.27 2.57 -32.61
N SER A 502 6.12 2.63 -33.63
CA SER A 502 6.27 1.54 -34.61
C SER A 502 6.81 0.29 -33.93
N ASP A 503 7.92 0.42 -33.21
CA ASP A 503 8.58 -0.70 -32.54
C ASP A 503 7.65 -1.34 -31.50
N LEU A 504 6.96 -0.54 -30.69
CA LEU A 504 5.99 -1.07 -29.72
C LEU A 504 4.82 -1.76 -30.39
N THR A 505 4.29 -1.22 -31.49
CA THR A 505 3.14 -1.83 -32.18
C THR A 505 3.53 -3.18 -32.75
N GLU A 506 4.71 -3.29 -33.36
CA GLU A 506 5.26 -4.56 -33.84
C GLU A 506 5.43 -5.56 -32.70
N LYS A 507 6.03 -5.16 -31.58
CA LYS A 507 6.21 -6.04 -30.41
C LYS A 507 4.90 -6.46 -29.77
N LEU A 508 3.86 -5.61 -29.76
CA LEU A 508 2.54 -5.94 -29.22
C LEU A 508 1.75 -6.93 -30.10
N SER A 509 2.23 -7.24 -31.31
CA SER A 509 1.61 -8.22 -32.20
C SER A 509 1.53 -9.64 -31.59
N VAL A 510 2.28 -9.94 -30.52
CA VAL A 510 2.14 -11.22 -29.79
C VAL A 510 0.70 -11.48 -29.31
N PHE A 511 -0.09 -10.41 -29.14
CA PHE A 511 -1.48 -10.50 -28.71
C PHE A 511 -2.48 -10.64 -29.87
N ASN A 512 -2.05 -10.63 -31.13
CA ASN A 512 -2.93 -10.73 -32.30
C ASN A 512 -3.74 -12.04 -32.30
N ASP A 513 -3.17 -13.15 -31.81
CA ASP A 513 -3.87 -14.44 -31.79
C ASP A 513 -4.95 -14.52 -30.70
N TRP A 514 -5.07 -13.50 -29.84
CA TRP A 514 -6.08 -13.49 -28.79
C TRP A 514 -7.48 -13.38 -29.39
N GLN A 515 -8.32 -14.37 -29.11
CA GLN A 515 -9.63 -14.49 -29.72
C GLN A 515 -10.62 -13.45 -29.20
N LYS A 516 -11.47 -12.97 -30.11
CA LYS A 516 -12.67 -12.18 -29.81
C LYS A 516 -13.84 -13.11 -29.54
N THR A 517 -14.26 -13.19 -28.28
CA THR A 517 -15.52 -13.80 -27.87
C THR A 517 -16.50 -12.73 -27.36
N PRO A 518 -17.81 -12.87 -27.58
CA PRO A 518 -18.81 -12.01 -26.95
C PRO A 518 -18.72 -12.12 -25.43
N VAL A 519 -18.66 -10.98 -24.72
CA VAL A 519 -18.67 -10.94 -23.26
C VAL A 519 -19.92 -10.23 -22.78
N GLN A 520 -20.66 -10.87 -21.87
CA GLN A 520 -21.81 -10.25 -21.21
C GLN A 520 -21.34 -9.45 -19.99
N ILE A 521 -21.65 -8.16 -19.98
CA ILE A 521 -21.37 -7.26 -18.86
C ILE A 521 -22.62 -7.19 -17.98
N ALA A 522 -22.46 -7.44 -16.68
CA ALA A 522 -23.57 -7.39 -15.75
C ALA A 522 -24.11 -5.96 -15.61
N ALA A 523 -25.44 -5.82 -15.69
CA ALA A 523 -26.12 -4.55 -15.46
C ALA A 523 -26.22 -4.26 -13.95
N ILE A 524 -26.05 -2.99 -13.58
CA ILE A 524 -26.21 -2.52 -12.20
C ILE A 524 -27.67 -2.63 -11.79
N LYS A 525 -27.92 -3.27 -10.65
CA LYS A 525 -29.26 -3.38 -10.06
C LYS A 525 -29.60 -2.12 -9.27
N PRO A 526 -30.88 -1.74 -9.17
CA PRO A 526 -31.29 -0.56 -8.41
C PRO A 526 -30.77 -0.57 -6.98
N PHE A 527 -30.30 0.58 -6.50
CA PHE A 527 -29.80 0.72 -5.13
C PHE A 527 -30.97 0.80 -4.12
N PRO A 528 -30.78 0.29 -2.90
CA PRO A 528 -31.82 0.34 -1.87
C PRO A 528 -32.12 1.78 -1.46
N LYS A 529 -33.36 2.06 -1.03
CA LYS A 529 -33.68 3.34 -0.39
C LYS A 529 -32.83 3.48 0.87
N LEU A 530 -32.10 4.59 1.00
CA LEU A 530 -31.26 4.84 2.16
C LEU A 530 -32.15 5.32 3.32
N ALA A 531 -31.99 4.72 4.49
CA ALA A 531 -32.68 5.15 5.71
C ALA A 531 -31.89 6.29 6.38
N GLY A 532 -31.87 7.46 5.74
CA GLY A 532 -31.21 8.66 6.29
C GLY A 532 -31.63 8.94 7.74
N GLY A 533 -30.69 9.40 8.56
CA GLY A 533 -30.89 9.61 10.00
C GLY A 533 -30.92 8.32 10.82
N THR A 534 -30.46 7.18 10.30
CA THR A 534 -30.40 5.91 11.05
C THR A 534 -28.98 5.57 11.49
N LEU A 535 -28.84 5.09 12.73
CA LEU A 535 -27.59 4.56 13.26
C LEU A 535 -27.62 3.03 13.26
N TYR A 536 -26.69 2.43 12.53
CA TYR A 536 -26.46 1.00 12.47
C TYR A 536 -25.31 0.61 13.41
N LEU A 537 -25.55 -0.32 14.31
CA LEU A 537 -24.58 -0.76 15.32
C LEU A 537 -24.16 -2.21 15.07
N ILE A 538 -22.85 -2.44 14.93
CA ILE A 538 -22.23 -3.76 14.91
C ILE A 538 -21.50 -3.95 16.23
N ASP A 539 -21.93 -4.95 17.01
CA ASP A 539 -21.29 -5.26 18.28
C ASP A 539 -19.91 -5.90 18.08
N LYS A 540 -18.91 -5.34 18.75
CA LYS A 540 -17.55 -5.86 18.82
C LYS A 540 -17.10 -5.86 20.29
N PRO A 541 -17.36 -6.94 21.04
CA PRO A 541 -16.97 -7.04 22.45
C PRO A 541 -15.47 -6.75 22.66
N ASP A 542 -15.16 -6.08 23.78
CA ASP A 542 -13.81 -5.69 24.20
C ASP A 542 -13.07 -4.74 23.24
N ALA A 543 -13.75 -4.13 22.26
CA ALA A 543 -13.14 -3.14 21.38
C ALA A 543 -12.69 -1.90 22.18
N ALA A 544 -11.38 -1.63 22.16
CA ALA A 544 -10.80 -0.44 22.79
C ALA A 544 -11.13 0.87 22.05
N GLN A 545 -11.53 0.77 20.78
CA GLN A 545 -11.90 1.87 19.90
C GLN A 545 -13.21 1.57 19.21
N SER A 546 -13.93 2.62 18.84
CA SER A 546 -15.11 2.53 17.98
C SER A 546 -14.78 3.04 16.59
N GLU A 547 -15.20 2.30 15.57
CA GLU A 547 -15.11 2.72 14.18
C GLU A 547 -16.42 3.38 13.76
N ILE A 548 -16.35 4.65 13.36
CA ILE A 548 -17.50 5.43 12.91
C ILE A 548 -17.40 5.64 11.40
N ARG A 549 -18.50 5.40 10.68
CA ARG A 549 -18.70 5.77 9.27
C ARG A 549 -20.00 6.54 9.16
N ILE A 550 -19.95 7.73 8.58
CA ILE A 550 -21.13 8.52 8.22
C ILE A 550 -21.12 8.65 6.71
N ALA A 551 -22.21 8.35 6.01
CA ALA A 551 -22.19 8.42 4.56
C ALA A 551 -23.59 8.54 3.93
N LYS A 552 -23.59 9.01 2.68
CA LYS A 552 -24.73 8.94 1.76
C LYS A 552 -24.27 8.71 0.32
N ARG A 553 -25.17 8.29 -0.55
CA ARG A 553 -24.90 8.25 -2.00
C ARG A 553 -24.76 9.67 -2.57
N SER A 554 -23.97 9.81 -3.62
CA SER A 554 -23.68 11.08 -4.30
C SER A 554 -23.44 10.87 -5.79
N LEU A 555 -23.03 11.93 -6.49
CA LEU A 555 -22.84 12.03 -7.93
C LEU A 555 -21.78 11.02 -8.44
N THR A 556 -22.01 10.47 -9.62
CA THR A 556 -21.00 9.69 -10.36
C THR A 556 -19.77 10.54 -10.68
N TYR A 557 -18.68 9.89 -11.04
CA TYR A 557 -17.47 10.59 -11.45
C TYR A 557 -17.74 11.51 -12.64
N ASP A 558 -17.25 12.75 -12.53
CA ASP A 558 -17.09 13.72 -13.59
C ASP A 558 -15.74 14.43 -13.33
N ALA A 559 -14.98 14.67 -14.38
CA ALA A 559 -13.68 15.29 -14.29
C ALA A 559 -13.76 16.81 -14.06
N THR A 560 -14.77 17.50 -14.57
CA THR A 560 -14.82 18.97 -14.55
C THR A 560 -16.14 19.54 -14.03
N GLY A 561 -17.21 18.74 -13.99
CA GLY A 561 -18.50 19.20 -13.47
C GLY A 561 -18.69 19.02 -11.97
N GLU A 562 -19.94 18.82 -11.57
CA GLU A 562 -20.38 18.99 -10.18
C GLU A 562 -19.75 17.99 -9.19
N ASN A 563 -19.46 16.75 -9.61
CA ASN A 563 -18.72 15.80 -8.78
C ASN A 563 -17.30 16.27 -8.46
N TYR A 564 -16.62 16.93 -9.40
CA TYR A 564 -15.30 17.51 -9.15
C TYR A 564 -15.39 18.69 -8.21
N LEU A 565 -16.37 19.59 -8.41
CA LEU A 565 -16.63 20.74 -7.56
C LEU A 565 -16.93 20.35 -6.10
N THR A 566 -17.73 19.31 -5.86
CA THR A 566 -18.01 18.83 -4.49
C THR A 566 -16.75 18.28 -3.79
N LYS A 567 -15.81 17.68 -4.53
CA LYS A 567 -14.50 17.24 -3.99
C LYS A 567 -13.60 18.41 -3.63
N LEU A 568 -13.62 19.48 -4.41
CA LEU A 568 -12.92 20.72 -4.09
C LEU A 568 -13.53 21.35 -2.84
N MET A 569 -14.86 21.54 -2.82
CA MET A 569 -15.64 22.07 -1.70
C MET A 569 -15.39 21.32 -0.37
N ALA A 570 -15.32 19.99 -0.39
CA ALA A 570 -15.12 19.23 0.84
C ALA A 570 -13.64 19.08 1.28
N TYR A 571 -12.69 19.65 0.52
CA TYR A 571 -11.27 19.51 0.84
C TYR A 571 -10.87 20.10 2.21
N PRO A 572 -11.25 21.34 2.58
CA PRO A 572 -10.98 21.88 3.92
C PRO A 572 -11.90 21.28 4.99
N LEU A 573 -13.05 20.70 4.62
CA LEU A 573 -13.93 20.02 5.58
C LEU A 573 -13.28 18.76 6.17
N GLY A 574 -12.70 17.90 5.32
CA GLY A 574 -12.12 16.63 5.77
C GLY A 574 -11.08 15.98 4.85
N GLY A 575 -10.71 16.63 3.74
CA GLY A 575 -9.79 16.08 2.74
C GLY A 575 -8.31 16.45 2.94
N ALA A 576 -8.04 17.50 3.73
CA ALA A 576 -6.70 17.95 4.10
C ALA A 576 -6.30 17.48 5.50
N PHE A 577 -4.99 17.43 5.82
CA PHE A 577 -4.53 17.09 7.17
C PHE A 577 -4.97 18.14 8.20
N ASN A 578 -4.93 19.42 7.84
CA ASN A 578 -5.42 20.55 8.63
C ASN A 578 -6.92 20.86 8.36
N SER A 579 -7.70 19.86 7.95
CA SER A 579 -9.14 20.05 7.72
C SER A 579 -9.91 20.23 9.02
N ARG A 580 -11.07 20.89 8.96
CA ARG A 580 -11.92 21.23 10.12
C ARG A 580 -12.24 20.00 10.98
N ILE A 581 -12.73 18.92 10.36
CA ILE A 581 -13.05 17.66 11.05
C ILE A 581 -11.82 17.05 11.71
N ASN A 582 -10.67 17.04 11.03
CA ASN A 582 -9.47 16.45 11.62
C ASN A 582 -8.95 17.31 12.78
N LEU A 583 -8.87 18.63 12.63
CA LEU A 583 -8.43 19.54 13.69
C LEU A 583 -9.35 19.45 14.92
N ASN A 584 -10.67 19.44 14.73
CA ASN A 584 -11.62 19.29 15.83
C ASN A 584 -11.42 17.93 16.54
N LEU A 585 -11.60 16.81 15.84
CA LEU A 585 -11.63 15.50 16.51
C LEU A 585 -10.24 15.04 17.00
N ARG A 586 -9.15 15.40 16.31
CA ARG A 586 -7.78 14.95 16.63
C ARG A 586 -7.06 15.94 17.53
N GLU A 587 -6.98 17.21 17.15
CA GLU A 587 -6.11 18.19 17.82
C GLU A 587 -6.80 18.88 19.00
N ASP A 588 -8.05 19.33 18.85
CA ASP A 588 -8.82 19.95 19.94
C ASP A 588 -9.33 18.91 20.94
N LYS A 589 -10.07 17.90 20.46
CA LYS A 589 -10.72 16.92 21.35
C LYS A 589 -9.84 15.75 21.76
N GLY A 590 -8.81 15.41 20.99
CA GLY A 590 -7.96 14.24 21.25
C GLY A 590 -8.71 12.90 21.22
N TYR A 591 -9.79 12.80 20.43
CA TYR A 591 -10.65 11.61 20.33
C TYR A 591 -10.09 10.55 19.40
N THR A 592 -9.36 10.95 18.37
CA THR A 592 -8.86 10.08 17.29
C THR A 592 -7.40 10.38 16.96
N TYR A 593 -6.74 9.43 16.30
CA TYR A 593 -5.47 9.69 15.60
C TYR A 593 -5.70 10.36 14.23
N GLY A 594 -6.90 10.29 13.67
CA GLY A 594 -7.25 11.00 12.45
C GLY A 594 -8.73 10.86 12.11
N ALA A 595 -9.31 11.92 11.58
CA ALA A 595 -10.64 11.94 11.00
C ALA A 595 -10.57 12.52 9.59
N ARG A 596 -11.47 12.06 8.72
CA ARG A 596 -11.53 12.48 7.32
C ARG A 596 -12.96 12.53 6.83
N ALA A 597 -13.21 13.38 5.86
CA ALA A 597 -14.46 13.43 5.12
C ALA A 597 -14.26 13.86 3.67
N GLY A 598 -15.17 13.48 2.79
CA GLY A 598 -15.13 13.96 1.41
C GLY A 598 -16.07 13.21 0.47
N PHE A 599 -16.09 13.69 -0.77
CA PHE A 599 -16.84 13.09 -1.86
C PHE A 599 -15.96 12.13 -2.68
N SER A 600 -16.56 11.05 -3.13
CA SER A 600 -16.01 10.12 -4.11
C SER A 600 -17.00 9.94 -5.25
N GLY A 601 -16.49 9.73 -6.46
CA GLY A 601 -17.30 9.44 -7.64
C GLY A 601 -16.72 8.21 -8.32
N GLY A 602 -17.56 7.22 -8.60
CA GLY A 602 -17.26 6.08 -9.45
C GLY A 602 -18.11 6.12 -10.73
N LYS A 603 -17.92 5.13 -11.60
CA LYS A 603 -18.62 5.04 -12.89
C LYS A 603 -20.14 4.90 -12.75
N TYR A 604 -20.60 4.22 -11.70
CA TYR A 604 -22.03 3.88 -11.53
C TYR A 604 -22.68 4.56 -10.32
N ALA A 605 -21.88 4.98 -9.34
CA ALA A 605 -22.35 5.68 -8.15
C ALA A 605 -21.20 6.48 -7.53
N GLY A 606 -21.53 7.53 -6.80
CA GLY A 606 -20.61 8.18 -5.87
C GLY A 606 -21.12 8.14 -4.43
N SER A 607 -20.35 8.71 -3.52
CA SER A 607 -20.73 8.85 -2.11
C SER A 607 -20.09 10.07 -1.48
N PHE A 608 -20.77 10.63 -0.48
CA PHE A 608 -20.10 11.39 0.57
C PHE A 608 -19.82 10.44 1.73
N GLY A 609 -18.66 10.58 2.37
CA GLY A 609 -18.36 9.84 3.59
C GLY A 609 -17.49 10.62 4.56
N ALA A 610 -17.74 10.46 5.86
CA ALA A 610 -16.88 10.87 6.96
C ALA A 610 -16.54 9.66 7.86
N SER A 611 -15.34 9.61 8.39
CA SER A 611 -14.88 8.45 9.18
C SER A 611 -13.75 8.76 10.16
N ALA A 612 -13.75 8.04 11.27
CA ALA A 612 -12.64 7.97 12.23
C ALA A 612 -12.70 6.67 13.04
N GLY A 613 -11.55 6.22 13.54
CA GLY A 613 -11.46 5.28 14.66
C GLY A 613 -11.20 6.08 15.93
N VAL A 614 -12.15 6.09 16.86
CA VAL A 614 -12.12 6.95 18.06
C VAL A 614 -11.95 6.12 19.33
N LYS A 615 -11.44 6.74 20.39
CA LYS A 615 -11.47 6.15 21.74
C LYS A 615 -12.91 5.73 22.07
N ARG A 616 -13.09 4.51 22.59
CA ARG A 616 -14.42 3.95 22.92
C ARG A 616 -15.31 4.93 23.70
N ASP A 617 -14.76 5.57 24.72
CA ASP A 617 -15.53 6.45 25.61
C ASP A 617 -15.90 7.79 24.94
N ALA A 618 -15.28 8.13 23.80
CA ALA A 618 -15.57 9.32 23.00
C ALA A 618 -16.55 9.04 21.84
N THR A 619 -17.10 7.83 21.71
CA THR A 619 -17.92 7.44 20.54
C THR A 619 -19.09 8.38 20.28
N LYS A 620 -19.89 8.66 21.32
CA LYS A 620 -21.05 9.54 21.22
C LYS A 620 -20.62 10.98 20.87
N ASP A 621 -19.67 11.51 21.62
CA ASP A 621 -19.21 12.90 21.44
C ASP A 621 -18.56 13.11 20.06
N ALA A 622 -17.84 12.11 19.54
CA ALA A 622 -17.28 12.17 18.20
C ALA A 622 -18.36 12.23 17.09
N ILE A 623 -19.48 11.51 17.25
CA ILE A 623 -20.61 11.60 16.30
C ILE A 623 -21.20 13.01 16.33
N VAL A 624 -21.36 13.60 17.52
CA VAL A 624 -21.83 14.98 17.68
C VAL A 624 -20.90 15.97 16.98
N GLU A 625 -19.59 15.86 17.20
CA GLU A 625 -18.61 16.76 16.56
C GLU A 625 -18.54 16.56 15.05
N PHE A 626 -18.70 15.33 14.53
CA PHE A 626 -18.83 15.11 13.08
C PHE A 626 -20.00 15.88 12.48
N PHE A 627 -21.19 15.72 13.04
CA PHE A 627 -22.39 16.39 12.50
C PHE A 627 -22.33 17.90 12.70
N LYS A 628 -21.78 18.38 13.83
CA LYS A 628 -21.51 19.80 14.03
C LYS A 628 -20.67 20.38 12.90
N GLU A 629 -19.52 19.79 12.59
CA GLU A 629 -18.66 20.26 11.50
C GLU A 629 -19.34 20.16 10.12
N ILE A 630 -20.06 19.08 9.85
CA ILE A 630 -20.78 18.89 8.58
C ILE A 630 -21.88 19.95 8.42
N ASP A 631 -22.72 20.15 9.44
CA ASP A 631 -23.85 21.07 9.41
C ASP A 631 -23.40 22.53 9.41
N ASP A 632 -22.37 22.88 10.18
CA ASP A 632 -21.80 24.22 10.17
C ASP A 632 -21.15 24.52 8.82
N PHE A 633 -20.44 23.56 8.22
CA PHE A 633 -19.89 23.70 6.88
C PHE A 633 -20.98 23.80 5.80
N ALA A 634 -22.08 23.03 5.94
CA ALA A 634 -23.24 23.15 5.05
C ALA A 634 -23.85 24.56 5.09
N LYS A 635 -23.86 25.23 6.24
CA LYS A 635 -24.38 26.60 6.38
C LYS A 635 -23.42 27.67 5.88
N THR A 636 -22.13 27.50 6.17
CA THR A 636 -21.13 28.57 6.00
C THR A 636 -20.32 28.45 4.71
N GLY A 637 -20.06 27.23 4.22
CA GLY A 637 -19.12 26.97 3.14
C GLY A 637 -17.67 27.17 3.56
N MET A 638 -16.78 27.32 2.57
CA MET A 638 -15.38 27.66 2.81
C MET A 638 -15.21 29.11 3.27
N THR A 639 -14.13 29.41 4.00
CA THR A 639 -13.60 30.78 4.09
C THR A 639 -12.73 31.10 2.87
N GLN A 640 -12.35 32.38 2.69
CA GLN A 640 -11.42 32.76 1.62
C GLN A 640 -10.05 32.11 1.81
N GLU A 641 -9.56 32.02 3.04
CA GLU A 641 -8.27 31.39 3.36
C GLU A 641 -8.29 29.89 3.04
N GLU A 642 -9.40 29.20 3.33
CA GLU A 642 -9.57 27.80 2.98
C GLU A 642 -9.65 27.58 1.46
N LEU A 643 -10.27 28.49 0.74
CA LEU A 643 -10.33 28.46 -0.73
C LEU A 643 -8.93 28.65 -1.33
N ASP A 644 -8.18 29.67 -0.88
CA ASP A 644 -6.83 29.95 -1.35
C ASP A 644 -5.89 28.77 -1.05
N PHE A 645 -5.99 28.20 0.16
CA PHE A 645 -5.28 26.97 0.53
C PHE A 645 -5.68 25.80 -0.37
N THR A 646 -6.97 25.63 -0.67
CA THR A 646 -7.46 24.55 -1.55
C THR A 646 -6.90 24.71 -2.96
N LYS A 647 -6.91 25.92 -3.53
CA LYS A 647 -6.35 26.20 -4.86
C LYS A 647 -4.87 25.88 -4.92
N SER A 648 -4.10 26.36 -3.94
CA SER A 648 -2.67 26.09 -3.83
C SER A 648 -2.37 24.59 -3.68
N ALA A 649 -2.99 23.93 -2.70
CA ALA A 649 -2.71 22.54 -2.37
C ALA A 649 -3.12 21.57 -3.49
N LYS A 650 -4.25 21.82 -4.17
CA LYS A 650 -4.69 20.99 -5.30
C LYS A 650 -3.83 21.17 -6.53
N GLY A 651 -3.42 22.41 -6.82
CA GLY A 651 -2.51 22.68 -7.93
C GLY A 651 -1.14 22.01 -7.73
N GLN A 652 -0.53 22.18 -6.55
CA GLN A 652 0.79 21.60 -6.26
C GLN A 652 0.78 20.06 -6.24
N LYS A 653 -0.29 19.45 -5.73
CA LYS A 653 -0.41 17.98 -5.64
C LYS A 653 -0.39 17.31 -7.01
N ASP A 654 -0.93 17.96 -8.04
CA ASP A 654 -0.98 17.39 -9.38
C ASP A 654 0.41 17.36 -10.03
N ALA A 655 1.28 18.35 -9.75
CA ALA A 655 2.60 18.48 -10.38
C ALA A 655 3.55 17.28 -10.16
N GLY A 656 3.44 16.55 -9.05
CA GLY A 656 4.25 15.35 -8.76
C GLY A 656 3.56 14.02 -9.09
N ALA A 657 2.34 14.04 -9.63
CA ALA A 657 1.50 12.84 -9.70
C ALA A 657 1.80 11.91 -10.88
N TYR A 658 2.75 12.24 -11.76
CA TYR A 658 2.95 11.56 -13.05
C TYR A 658 4.42 11.42 -13.49
N GLU A 659 5.36 11.36 -12.54
CA GLU A 659 6.79 11.24 -12.83
C GLU A 659 7.14 9.87 -13.44
N THR A 660 6.60 8.80 -12.86
CA THR A 660 6.89 7.42 -13.25
C THR A 660 6.02 6.92 -14.41
N ALA A 661 6.54 6.03 -15.24
CA ALA A 661 5.82 5.30 -16.28
C ALA A 661 4.57 4.60 -15.72
N ARG A 662 4.64 4.05 -14.50
CA ARG A 662 3.45 3.48 -13.84
C ARG A 662 2.40 4.54 -13.49
N GLN A 663 2.81 5.71 -13.01
CA GLN A 663 1.88 6.82 -12.75
C GLN A 663 1.28 7.36 -14.05
N LYS A 664 2.10 7.52 -15.11
CA LYS A 664 1.64 7.90 -16.46
C LYS A 664 0.65 6.89 -17.03
N LEU A 665 0.91 5.59 -16.90
CA LEU A 665 -0.06 4.52 -17.23
C LEU A 665 -1.36 4.65 -16.45
N GLY A 666 -1.29 4.96 -15.15
CA GLY A 666 -2.46 5.19 -14.31
C GLY A 666 -3.30 6.38 -14.78
N LEU A 667 -2.64 7.48 -15.17
CA LEU A 667 -3.29 8.67 -15.73
C LEU A 667 -4.01 8.35 -17.05
N ILE A 668 -3.32 7.73 -18.00
CA ILE A 668 -3.89 7.34 -19.29
C ILE A 668 -5.02 6.32 -19.06
N GLY A 669 -4.81 5.38 -18.13
CA GLY A 669 -5.82 4.42 -17.72
C GLY A 669 -7.09 5.08 -17.19
N HIS A 670 -6.95 6.11 -16.36
CA HIS A 670 -8.06 6.88 -15.82
C HIS A 670 -8.79 7.69 -16.89
N LEU A 671 -8.03 8.36 -17.78
CA LEU A 671 -8.55 9.09 -18.94
C LEU A 671 -9.44 8.18 -19.79
N LEU A 672 -8.93 7.00 -20.15
CA LEU A 672 -9.66 6.04 -20.99
C LEU A 672 -10.82 5.34 -20.26
N ASN A 673 -10.76 5.17 -18.93
CA ASN A 673 -11.83 4.52 -18.17
C ASN A 673 -13.10 5.37 -18.09
N TYR A 674 -12.93 6.69 -18.11
CA TYR A 674 -13.99 7.69 -18.02
C TYR A 674 -14.19 8.47 -19.32
N ASP A 675 -13.55 8.06 -20.41
CA ASP A 675 -13.65 8.68 -21.75
C ASP A 675 -13.40 10.21 -21.71
N LEU A 676 -12.35 10.62 -20.98
CA LEU A 676 -12.00 12.03 -20.77
C LEU A 676 -11.23 12.62 -21.95
N ALA A 677 -11.44 13.90 -22.22
CA ALA A 677 -10.65 14.66 -23.19
C ALA A 677 -9.20 14.85 -22.71
N GLU A 678 -8.23 14.89 -23.62
CA GLU A 678 -6.80 15.04 -23.28
C GLU A 678 -6.44 16.40 -22.63
N ASP A 679 -7.33 17.38 -22.68
CA ASP A 679 -7.18 18.69 -22.04
C ASP A 679 -7.93 18.81 -20.71
N TYR A 680 -8.54 17.72 -20.19
CA TYR A 680 -9.37 17.78 -18.98
C TYR A 680 -8.63 18.35 -17.76
N LYS A 681 -7.30 18.22 -17.70
CA LYS A 681 -6.46 18.80 -16.64
C LYS A 681 -6.36 20.32 -16.73
N THR A 682 -6.26 20.84 -17.95
CA THR A 682 -6.34 22.29 -18.21
C THR A 682 -7.71 22.82 -17.82
N GLU A 683 -8.78 22.11 -18.17
CA GLU A 683 -10.14 22.47 -17.78
C GLU A 683 -10.35 22.38 -16.26
N GLN A 684 -9.83 21.34 -15.60
CA GLN A 684 -9.84 21.24 -14.13
C GLN A 684 -9.16 22.42 -13.45
N LYS A 685 -8.07 22.92 -14.02
CA LYS A 685 -7.41 24.13 -13.53
C LYS A 685 -8.28 25.37 -13.71
N LYS A 686 -8.90 25.58 -14.87
CA LYS A 686 -9.84 26.69 -15.08
C LYS A 686 -10.99 26.65 -14.08
N VAL A 687 -11.55 25.46 -13.83
CA VAL A 687 -12.60 25.25 -12.82
C VAL A 687 -12.08 25.58 -11.41
N LEU A 688 -10.87 25.15 -11.06
CA LEU A 688 -10.26 25.45 -9.76
C LEU A 688 -9.99 26.94 -9.58
N ASP A 689 -9.40 27.59 -10.58
CA ASP A 689 -9.06 29.02 -10.53
C ASP A 689 -10.31 29.89 -10.45
N GLY A 690 -11.37 29.52 -11.18
CA GLY A 690 -12.67 30.21 -11.18
C GLY A 690 -13.58 29.93 -9.97
N LEU A 691 -13.24 28.97 -9.10
CA LEU A 691 -14.05 28.63 -7.93
C LEU A 691 -14.14 29.80 -6.95
N THR A 692 -15.35 30.12 -6.49
CA THR A 692 -15.65 31.19 -5.51
C THR A 692 -16.16 30.62 -4.18
N VAL A 693 -16.12 31.42 -3.12
CA VAL A 693 -16.67 31.04 -1.80
C VAL A 693 -18.17 30.78 -1.90
N GLU A 694 -18.89 31.61 -2.65
CA GLU A 694 -20.33 31.50 -2.90
C GLU A 694 -20.69 30.18 -3.58
N ASP A 695 -19.90 29.75 -4.57
CA ASP A 695 -20.07 28.43 -5.19
C ASP A 695 -19.91 27.31 -4.17
N THR A 696 -18.87 27.37 -3.32
CA THR A 696 -18.66 26.35 -2.29
C THR A 696 -19.80 26.29 -1.29
N LYS A 697 -20.36 27.44 -0.89
CA LYS A 697 -21.49 27.51 0.02
C LYS A 697 -22.74 26.89 -0.60
N ARG A 698 -23.05 27.21 -1.86
CA ARG A 698 -24.19 26.61 -2.57
C ARG A 698 -24.03 25.09 -2.70
N LEU A 699 -22.83 24.62 -3.05
CA LEU A 699 -22.53 23.18 -3.14
C LEU A 699 -22.67 22.49 -1.77
N ALA A 700 -22.18 23.12 -0.70
CA ALA A 700 -22.27 22.59 0.65
C ALA A 700 -23.75 22.46 1.08
N GLN A 701 -24.56 23.51 0.89
CA GLN A 701 -26.00 23.48 1.18
C GLN A 701 -26.76 22.41 0.39
N THR A 702 -26.38 22.18 -0.86
CA THR A 702 -27.03 21.21 -1.74
C THR A 702 -26.65 19.78 -1.39
N HIS A 703 -25.35 19.53 -1.12
CA HIS A 703 -24.81 18.18 -1.06
C HIS A 703 -24.55 17.65 0.36
N LEU A 704 -24.51 18.50 1.39
CA LEU A 704 -24.22 18.13 2.79
C LEU A 704 -25.46 18.21 3.70
N ASN A 705 -26.58 17.64 3.26
CA ASN A 705 -27.71 17.39 4.17
C ASN A 705 -27.42 16.17 5.07
N SER A 706 -27.33 16.40 6.37
CA SER A 706 -27.10 15.37 7.40
C SER A 706 -28.26 14.40 7.56
N GLU A 707 -29.50 14.81 7.28
CA GLU A 707 -30.68 13.95 7.36
C GLU A 707 -30.66 12.83 6.32
N ASP A 708 -29.93 13.00 5.21
CA ASP A 708 -29.75 11.97 4.19
C ASP A 708 -28.70 10.91 4.58
N MET A 709 -27.93 11.15 5.64
CA MET A 709 -26.76 10.33 5.99
C MET A 709 -27.15 9.18 6.92
N ILE A 710 -26.53 8.03 6.70
CA ILE A 710 -26.55 6.92 7.66
C ILE A 710 -25.26 6.91 8.47
N ILE A 711 -25.34 6.34 9.67
CA ILE A 711 -24.22 6.18 10.59
C ILE A 711 -24.00 4.68 10.79
N VAL A 712 -22.77 4.20 10.64
CA VAL A 712 -22.37 2.84 11.02
C VAL A 712 -21.34 2.94 12.13
N VAL A 713 -21.60 2.28 13.25
CA VAL A 713 -20.69 2.19 14.40
C VAL A 713 -20.30 0.74 14.63
N VAL A 714 -19.00 0.45 14.69
CA VAL A 714 -18.49 -0.84 15.17
C VAL A 714 -17.75 -0.61 16.48
N GLY A 715 -18.19 -1.22 17.57
CA GLY A 715 -17.57 -1.05 18.89
C GLY A 715 -18.22 -1.93 19.96
N ASP A 716 -17.70 -1.85 21.18
CA ASP A 716 -18.21 -2.61 22.33
C ASP A 716 -19.60 -2.09 22.73
N LYS A 717 -20.65 -2.81 22.32
CA LYS A 717 -22.05 -2.40 22.48
C LYS A 717 -22.38 -2.10 23.93
N ASP A 718 -21.94 -2.95 24.86
CA ASP A 718 -22.26 -2.82 26.29
C ASP A 718 -21.72 -1.53 26.89
N LYS A 719 -20.66 -0.96 26.30
CA LYS A 719 -20.05 0.30 26.74
C LYS A 719 -20.59 1.53 26.04
N ILE A 720 -21.00 1.42 24.77
CA ILE A 720 -21.35 2.58 23.95
C ILE A 720 -22.85 2.78 23.74
N LEU A 721 -23.68 1.74 23.82
CA LEU A 721 -25.09 1.79 23.43
C LEU A 721 -25.89 2.84 24.21
N LYS A 722 -25.71 2.92 25.54
CA LYS A 722 -26.42 3.91 26.37
C LYS A 722 -26.13 5.35 25.94
N GLY A 723 -24.88 5.63 25.56
CA GLY A 723 -24.49 6.95 25.05
C GLY A 723 -25.09 7.21 23.67
N LEU A 724 -25.08 6.21 22.79
CA LEU A 724 -25.68 6.34 21.44
C LEU A 724 -27.19 6.59 21.50
N GLN A 725 -27.91 5.97 22.44
CA GLN A 725 -29.35 6.17 22.62
C GLN A 725 -29.72 7.63 22.94
N THR A 726 -28.81 8.42 23.53
CA THR A 726 -29.07 9.84 23.81
C THR A 726 -29.03 10.71 22.56
N LEU A 727 -28.51 10.21 21.44
CA LEU A 727 -28.45 10.94 20.17
C LEU A 727 -29.78 10.96 19.42
N GLN A 728 -30.78 10.19 19.88
CA GLN A 728 -32.13 10.13 19.31
C GLN A 728 -32.23 9.65 17.85
N TYR A 729 -31.15 9.12 17.27
CA TYR A 729 -31.24 8.34 16.04
C TYR A 729 -31.93 7.00 16.29
N PRO A 730 -32.79 6.50 15.38
CA PRO A 730 -33.17 5.11 15.36
C PRO A 730 -31.91 4.23 15.31
N ILE A 731 -31.79 3.29 16.25
CA ILE A 731 -30.65 2.37 16.32
C ILE A 731 -31.09 1.00 15.80
N VAL A 732 -30.39 0.50 14.80
CA VAL A 732 -30.60 -0.83 14.21
C VAL A 732 -29.35 -1.67 14.43
N GLU A 733 -29.47 -2.77 15.17
CA GLU A 733 -28.37 -3.72 15.32
C GLU A 733 -28.23 -4.56 14.05
N ILE A 734 -27.01 -4.64 13.52
CA ILE A 734 -26.69 -5.36 12.28
C ILE A 734 -25.47 -6.24 12.45
N ASP A 735 -25.33 -7.24 11.59
CA ASP A 735 -24.08 -7.99 11.43
C ASP A 735 -23.08 -7.28 10.50
N GLU A 736 -21.90 -7.88 10.30
CA GLU A 736 -20.84 -7.33 9.43
C GLU A 736 -21.21 -7.25 7.95
N LEU A 737 -22.31 -7.89 7.54
CA LEU A 737 -22.89 -7.82 6.21
C LEU A 737 -24.09 -6.87 6.15
N GLY A 738 -24.31 -6.07 7.20
CA GLY A 738 -25.40 -5.09 7.29
C GLY A 738 -26.79 -5.69 7.38
N ARG A 739 -26.93 -6.97 7.76
CA ARG A 739 -28.25 -7.63 7.95
C ARG A 739 -28.75 -7.32 9.36
N GLU A 740 -30.01 -6.92 9.47
CA GLU A 740 -30.63 -6.65 10.77
C GLU A 740 -30.66 -7.90 11.64
N LEU A 741 -30.22 -7.76 12.89
CA LEU A 741 -30.34 -8.82 13.88
C LEU A 741 -31.77 -8.79 14.43
N VAL A 742 -32.54 -9.85 14.13
CA VAL A 742 -33.87 -10.02 14.73
C VAL A 742 -33.68 -10.34 16.21
N ILE A 743 -33.81 -9.32 17.06
CA ILE A 743 -33.86 -9.51 18.51
C ILE A 743 -35.26 -10.05 18.83
N PRO A 744 -35.41 -11.29 19.32
CA PRO A 744 -36.72 -11.74 19.79
C PRO A 744 -37.15 -10.79 20.90
N ARG A 745 -38.29 -10.11 20.71
CA ARG A 745 -38.89 -9.28 21.76
C ARG A 745 -39.08 -10.19 22.99
N ARG A 746 -38.34 -9.90 24.07
CA ARG A 746 -38.57 -10.50 25.38
C ARG A 746 -39.71 -9.81 26.08
#